data_AF-A0A8B8KK05-F1
#
_entry.id   AF-A0A8B8KK05-F1
#
_cell.length_a   1.000
_cell.length_b   1.000
_cell.length_c   1.000
_cell.angle_alpha   90.00
_cell.angle_beta   90.00
_cell.angle_gamma   90.00
#
_symmetry.space_group_name_H-M   'P 1'
#
loop_
_entity.id
_entity.type
_entity.pdbx_description
1 polymer ?
#
loop_
_entity_poly.entity_id
_entity_poly.type
_entity_poly.pdbx_seq_one_letter_code
_entity_poly.pdbx_strand_id
1 'polypeptide(L)'
;MNNLRSRESVKFFGSPVEHENAELLLRTKTDIDNSISKILKLVKNKNRSAEDGSPKHSRKETQLVGLIEDLHNQHQSLYALYDRVTEEFGKVISRRRNKRTSDSSSDSDSEYFSSEEVDGNKRRSEKEHYNVSHYNTPKHEPYTTELEEQLTLLVKEMENLNQKKGNLELEVESQTHEVKQLSAKNTVLHDQIMDLELKLKEENGVVSDLQAKLINNENQAKSNVANFMQKLDFVENQNKELEAQMERKGEETSQLVVQIENLNENLAETRSVEENMKEEKERFLARMKDLELELEARSTEKNELEEKLSNTSYEIKQLIDENKTLQDRNRELRTSLTKKGEEISSFLREHENNKNGASMEALALKAKVNAMRLELDTLQEQKNKLEQQNERSQKEHAESLAKMETLNANLSDQEKTIERMCEENKQAKTISSKLMSNQRLAERKMEELAEKFRKKMEDNIRLLHQRLHVAEQVNNENKNSCKMTKQRYEEENKVLGEKVATYEEELRALKEDADPTPSQVTLYFPNEFELVGLIELDLKVEEHKEYVMTRVSKMMREVDFAKDWVNKRNGEVRELKDNVDNLKDSLNKKEEQEVLLREKVWNLEAKVSKEGGEKLNLTKAVSQLEKKVAKLEKNMKEKDEELVSLGEKKREAIRQLCILVDFHRDRCNYLKDVVTKSRRVKNKT
;
A
#
# COMPACT_ATOMS: atom_id res chain seq x y z
N MET A 1 -44.74 19.05 -21.24
CA MET A 1 -45.82 18.22 -21.85
C MET A 1 -46.33 18.95 -23.10
N ASN A 2 -47.16 18.28 -23.90
CA ASN A 2 -48.16 18.78 -24.86
C ASN A 2 -48.53 20.29 -24.80
N ASN A 3 -48.87 21.00 -25.89
CA ASN A 3 -48.66 20.79 -27.34
C ASN A 3 -49.14 22.05 -28.15
N LEU A 4 -48.79 22.14 -29.43
CA LEU A 4 -49.53 22.83 -30.53
C LEU A 4 -50.01 24.30 -30.39
N ARG A 5 -49.35 25.21 -31.14
CA ARG A 5 -49.96 25.98 -32.27
C ARG A 5 -48.84 26.57 -33.13
N SER A 6 -48.58 26.04 -34.33
CA SER A 6 -49.23 26.40 -35.61
C SER A 6 -48.75 27.73 -36.18
N ARG A 7 -47.79 27.68 -37.12
CA ARG A 7 -47.48 28.77 -38.06
C ARG A 7 -48.66 28.99 -38.99
N GLU A 8 -48.96 30.24 -39.31
CA GLU A 8 -49.79 30.57 -40.48
C GLU A 8 -48.97 30.60 -41.78
N SER A 9 -49.66 30.43 -42.91
CA SER A 9 -49.06 30.21 -44.23
C SER A 9 -49.11 31.47 -45.11
N VAL A 10 -47.95 31.99 -45.50
CA VAL A 10 -47.87 32.92 -46.64
C VAL A 10 -48.08 32.11 -47.93
N LYS A 11 -49.15 32.42 -48.68
CA LYS A 11 -49.39 31.83 -50.00
C LYS A 11 -48.49 32.50 -51.04
N PHE A 12 -47.76 31.70 -51.82
CA PHE A 12 -47.20 32.13 -53.10
C PHE A 12 -47.53 31.11 -54.20
N PHE A 13 -47.37 31.51 -55.46
CA PHE A 13 -47.93 30.78 -56.60
C PHE A 13 -47.25 29.44 -56.85
N GLY A 14 -48.05 28.37 -56.93
CA GLY A 14 -47.55 27.00 -56.96
C GLY A 14 -46.98 26.54 -58.31
N SER A 15 -45.98 25.66 -58.22
CA SER A 15 -45.44 24.87 -59.32
C SER A 15 -45.57 23.37 -58.99
N PRO A 16 -45.93 22.48 -59.94
CA PRO A 16 -46.07 21.05 -59.66
C PRO A 16 -44.79 20.36 -59.13
N VAL A 17 -43.61 20.97 -59.35
CA VAL A 17 -42.29 20.41 -59.01
C VAL A 17 -42.00 20.49 -57.49
N GLU A 18 -42.76 21.28 -56.73
CA GLU A 18 -42.50 21.48 -55.29
C GLU A 18 -43.03 20.34 -54.41
N HIS A 19 -44.12 19.67 -54.79
CA HIS A 19 -44.80 18.68 -53.95
C HIS A 19 -43.95 17.41 -53.75
N GLU A 20 -43.35 16.88 -54.82
CA GLU A 20 -42.55 15.65 -54.77
C GLU A 20 -41.26 15.85 -53.94
N ASN A 21 -40.65 17.04 -54.05
CA ASN A 21 -39.52 17.44 -53.22
C ASN A 21 -39.91 17.64 -51.73
N ALA A 22 -41.07 18.25 -51.45
CA ALA A 22 -41.57 18.44 -50.09
C ALA A 22 -41.89 17.10 -49.40
N GLU A 23 -42.41 16.12 -50.14
CA GLU A 23 -42.72 14.79 -49.61
C GLU A 23 -41.44 13.97 -49.33
N LEU A 24 -40.43 14.07 -50.20
CA LEU A 24 -39.10 13.51 -49.93
C LEU A 24 -38.40 14.15 -48.71
N LEU A 25 -38.55 15.47 -48.53
CA LEU A 25 -38.06 16.19 -47.35
C LEU A 25 -38.78 15.78 -46.05
N LEU A 26 -40.10 15.56 -46.08
CA LEU A 26 -40.85 15.06 -44.93
C LEU A 26 -40.45 13.62 -44.55
N ARG A 27 -40.25 12.76 -45.56
CA ARG A 27 -39.85 11.36 -45.38
C ARG A 27 -38.44 11.24 -44.80
N THR A 28 -37.46 11.91 -45.41
CA THR A 28 -36.08 11.93 -44.90
C THR A 28 -36.00 12.52 -43.49
N LYS A 29 -36.78 13.58 -43.18
CA LYS A 29 -36.87 14.10 -41.81
C LYS A 29 -37.37 13.05 -40.82
N THR A 30 -38.44 12.30 -41.15
CA THR A 30 -38.96 11.27 -40.25
C THR A 30 -38.00 10.08 -40.07
N ASP A 31 -37.22 9.73 -41.09
CA ASP A 31 -36.18 8.70 -40.98
C ASP A 31 -34.99 9.15 -40.09
N ILE A 32 -34.62 10.43 -40.16
CA ILE A 32 -33.64 11.10 -39.28
C ILE A 32 -34.15 11.11 -37.82
N ASP A 33 -35.38 11.59 -37.58
CA ASP A 33 -36.00 11.65 -36.24
C ASP A 33 -36.13 10.26 -35.59
N ASN A 34 -36.46 9.23 -36.39
CA ASN A 34 -36.49 7.82 -35.96
C ASN A 34 -35.10 7.28 -35.61
N SER A 35 -34.05 7.71 -36.32
CA SER A 35 -32.67 7.27 -36.10
C SER A 35 -32.08 7.92 -34.84
N ILE A 36 -32.30 9.22 -34.64
CA ILE A 36 -31.99 9.93 -33.39
C ILE A 36 -32.73 9.28 -32.20
N SER A 37 -33.98 8.89 -32.38
CA SER A 37 -34.77 8.17 -31.35
C SER A 37 -34.22 6.78 -31.00
N LYS A 38 -33.51 6.10 -31.90
CA LYS A 38 -32.77 4.85 -31.60
C LYS A 38 -31.46 5.14 -30.85
N ILE A 39 -30.70 6.13 -31.31
CA ILE A 39 -29.45 6.59 -30.68
C ILE A 39 -29.70 6.97 -29.21
N LEU A 40 -30.71 7.80 -28.95
CA LEU A 40 -31.09 8.20 -27.59
C LEU A 40 -31.46 7.01 -26.68
N LYS A 41 -32.12 5.98 -27.21
CA LYS A 41 -32.44 4.75 -26.46
C LYS A 41 -31.18 3.92 -26.14
N LEU A 42 -30.23 3.83 -27.06
CA LEU A 42 -28.96 3.14 -26.83
C LEU A 42 -28.09 3.87 -25.79
N VAL A 43 -27.96 5.20 -25.90
CA VAL A 43 -27.22 6.03 -24.93
C VAL A 43 -27.87 5.98 -23.54
N LYS A 44 -29.20 6.13 -23.44
CA LYS A 44 -29.93 6.07 -22.16
C LYS A 44 -29.82 4.70 -21.46
N ASN A 45 -29.59 3.63 -22.22
CA ASN A 45 -29.33 2.30 -21.69
C ASN A 45 -27.86 2.04 -21.30
N LYS A 46 -26.89 2.80 -21.86
CA LYS A 46 -25.46 2.71 -21.47
C LYS A 46 -25.24 3.20 -20.02
N ASN A 47 -26.01 4.19 -19.58
CA ASN A 47 -25.88 4.82 -18.26
C ASN A 47 -26.52 4.02 -17.09
N ARG A 48 -26.78 2.71 -17.25
CA ARG A 48 -27.41 1.86 -16.21
C ARG A 48 -26.70 0.54 -15.92
N SER A 49 -25.55 0.28 -16.55
CA SER A 49 -24.79 -0.96 -16.34
C SER A 49 -23.29 -0.72 -16.53
N ALA A 50 -22.66 -0.06 -15.55
CA ALA A 50 -21.23 0.26 -15.57
C ALA A 50 -20.33 -0.89 -15.07
N GLU A 51 -20.92 -2.01 -14.61
CA GLU A 51 -20.23 -3.12 -13.94
C GLU A 51 -20.48 -4.47 -14.63
N ASP A 52 -20.04 -4.64 -15.88
CA ASP A 52 -19.46 -5.92 -16.34
C ASP A 52 -18.68 -5.76 -17.66
N GLY A 53 -17.47 -6.33 -17.74
CA GLY A 53 -16.54 -6.26 -18.87
C GLY A 53 -16.89 -7.16 -20.05
N SER A 54 -18.18 -7.43 -20.29
CA SER A 54 -18.61 -8.50 -21.20
C SER A 54 -18.53 -8.15 -22.70
N PRO A 55 -18.26 -9.11 -23.61
CA PRO A 55 -18.21 -8.88 -25.07
C PRO A 55 -19.53 -8.40 -25.71
N LYS A 56 -20.62 -8.31 -24.94
CA LYS A 56 -21.89 -7.73 -25.41
C LYS A 56 -21.83 -6.20 -25.49
N HIS A 57 -20.88 -5.55 -24.82
CA HIS A 57 -20.79 -4.08 -24.80
C HIS A 57 -20.28 -3.51 -26.14
N SER A 58 -19.19 -4.07 -26.68
CA SER A 58 -18.60 -3.63 -27.95
C SER A 58 -19.53 -3.78 -29.16
N ARG A 59 -20.43 -4.77 -29.16
CA ARG A 59 -21.43 -4.96 -30.22
C ARG A 59 -22.55 -3.91 -30.19
N LYS A 60 -22.92 -3.39 -29.01
CA LYS A 60 -23.85 -2.25 -28.89
C LYS A 60 -23.16 -0.94 -29.27
N GLU A 61 -21.87 -0.82 -28.97
CA GLU A 61 -21.04 0.35 -29.28
C GLU A 61 -20.83 0.49 -30.79
N THR A 62 -20.50 -0.59 -31.52
CA THR A 62 -20.42 -0.56 -32.99
C THR A 62 -21.78 -0.32 -33.66
N GLN A 63 -22.88 -0.83 -33.09
CA GLN A 63 -24.24 -0.48 -33.55
C GLN A 63 -24.58 1.01 -33.32
N LEU A 64 -24.07 1.61 -32.25
CA LEU A 64 -24.25 3.04 -31.98
C LEU A 64 -23.42 3.91 -32.93
N VAL A 65 -22.17 3.52 -33.21
CA VAL A 65 -21.30 4.20 -34.19
C VAL A 65 -21.90 4.14 -35.59
N GLY A 66 -22.33 2.97 -36.07
CA GLY A 66 -22.94 2.83 -37.40
C GLY A 66 -24.21 3.69 -37.57
N LEU A 67 -25.05 3.79 -36.53
CA LEU A 67 -26.23 4.68 -36.56
C LEU A 67 -25.86 6.18 -36.58
N ILE A 68 -24.70 6.57 -36.04
CA ILE A 68 -24.19 7.95 -36.09
C ILE A 68 -23.58 8.23 -37.48
N GLU A 69 -22.89 7.26 -38.08
CA GLU A 69 -22.36 7.34 -39.44
C GLU A 69 -23.48 7.43 -40.48
N ASP A 70 -24.52 6.58 -40.39
CA ASP A 70 -25.73 6.66 -41.22
C ASP A 70 -26.42 8.02 -41.10
N LEU A 71 -26.58 8.54 -39.88
CA LEU A 71 -27.17 9.86 -39.62
C LEU A 71 -26.33 10.99 -40.26
N HIS A 72 -24.99 10.89 -40.20
CA HIS A 72 -24.09 11.84 -40.82
C HIS A 72 -24.18 11.80 -42.35
N ASN A 73 -24.24 10.60 -42.94
CA ASN A 73 -24.40 10.40 -44.39
C ASN A 73 -25.76 10.93 -44.89
N GLN A 74 -26.85 10.74 -44.13
CA GLN A 74 -28.16 11.33 -44.41
C GLN A 74 -28.11 12.87 -44.34
N HIS A 75 -27.43 13.43 -43.34
CA HIS A 75 -27.27 14.88 -43.18
C HIS A 75 -26.44 15.51 -44.32
N GLN A 76 -25.35 14.87 -44.75
CA GLN A 76 -24.59 15.29 -45.95
C GLN A 76 -25.44 15.23 -47.22
N SER A 77 -26.25 14.17 -47.38
CA SER A 77 -27.15 14.01 -48.53
C SER A 77 -28.24 15.09 -48.59
N LEU A 78 -28.73 15.54 -47.42
CA LEU A 78 -29.68 16.64 -47.30
C LEU A 78 -29.06 17.99 -47.72
N TYR A 79 -27.80 18.24 -47.35
CA TYR A 79 -27.06 19.43 -47.81
C TYR A 79 -26.86 19.43 -49.33
N ALA A 80 -26.47 18.29 -49.92
CA ALA A 80 -26.33 18.17 -51.38
C ALA A 80 -27.64 18.41 -52.15
N LEU A 81 -28.80 18.08 -51.55
CA LEU A 81 -30.12 18.44 -52.07
C LEU A 81 -30.40 19.95 -51.95
N TYR A 82 -30.07 20.56 -50.82
CA TYR A 82 -30.23 22.00 -50.60
C TYR A 82 -29.36 22.84 -51.56
N ASP A 83 -28.11 22.43 -51.78
CA ASP A 83 -27.20 23.06 -52.74
C ASP A 83 -27.74 22.96 -54.17
N ARG A 84 -28.27 21.79 -54.58
CA ARG A 84 -28.92 21.61 -55.88
C ARG A 84 -30.12 22.55 -56.05
N VAL A 85 -31.01 22.64 -55.06
CA VAL A 85 -32.17 23.56 -55.12
C VAL A 85 -31.71 25.03 -55.19
N THR A 86 -30.67 25.40 -54.44
CA THR A 86 -30.09 26.75 -54.48
C THR A 86 -29.50 27.08 -55.85
N GLU A 87 -28.83 26.12 -56.49
CA GLU A 87 -28.28 26.28 -57.85
C GLU A 87 -29.38 26.37 -58.92
N GLU A 88 -30.49 25.63 -58.78
CA GLU A 88 -31.68 25.76 -59.64
C GLU A 88 -32.27 27.18 -59.57
N PHE A 89 -32.48 27.72 -58.36
CA PHE A 89 -32.96 29.10 -58.18
C PHE A 89 -32.01 30.15 -58.79
N GLY A 90 -30.69 29.94 -58.70
CA GLY A 90 -29.70 30.81 -59.34
C GLY A 90 -29.83 30.86 -60.88
N LYS A 91 -30.17 29.73 -61.51
CA LYS A 91 -30.37 29.63 -62.97
C LYS A 91 -31.64 30.35 -63.46
N VAL A 92 -32.66 30.51 -62.60
CA VAL A 92 -33.90 31.21 -62.94
C VAL A 92 -33.68 32.73 -63.05
N ILE A 93 -32.92 33.32 -62.12
CA ILE A 93 -32.71 34.78 -62.03
C ILE A 93 -31.96 35.32 -63.27
N SER A 94 -31.03 34.55 -63.82
CA SER A 94 -30.17 34.98 -64.94
C SER A 94 -30.88 35.18 -66.30
N ARG A 95 -32.15 34.78 -66.45
CA ARG A 95 -32.85 34.83 -67.75
C ARG A 95 -33.49 36.18 -68.11
N ARG A 96 -33.54 37.18 -67.21
CA ARG A 96 -34.38 38.39 -67.37
C ARG A 96 -33.63 39.72 -67.61
N ARG A 97 -32.53 39.74 -68.38
CA ARG A 97 -31.84 41.01 -68.71
C ARG A 97 -31.06 40.99 -70.04
N ASN A 98 -31.72 41.26 -71.19
CA ASN A 98 -30.99 41.43 -72.47
C ASN A 98 -31.72 42.21 -73.61
N LYS A 99 -31.99 43.51 -73.39
CA LYS A 99 -32.22 44.60 -74.39
C LYS A 99 -32.11 45.93 -73.60
N ARG A 100 -31.45 47.04 -73.98
CA ARG A 100 -31.27 47.79 -75.26
C ARG A 100 -32.62 48.27 -75.82
N THR A 101 -32.90 49.55 -76.10
CA THR A 101 -32.11 50.81 -76.25
C THR A 101 -33.09 52.01 -76.04
N SER A 102 -32.74 53.08 -75.32
CA SER A 102 -32.28 54.41 -75.82
C SER A 102 -33.37 55.53 -75.99
N ASP A 103 -33.02 56.70 -75.43
CA ASP A 103 -33.17 58.08 -75.94
C ASP A 103 -34.54 58.83 -76.08
N SER A 104 -34.69 59.86 -75.21
CA SER A 104 -34.97 61.29 -75.51
C SER A 104 -36.38 61.88 -75.77
N SER A 105 -36.76 62.82 -74.87
CA SER A 105 -37.28 64.21 -75.07
C SER A 105 -38.53 64.56 -75.92
N SER A 106 -39.38 65.46 -75.37
CA SER A 106 -39.68 66.84 -75.88
C SER A 106 -41.17 67.27 -75.79
N ASP A 107 -41.39 68.59 -75.81
CA ASP A 107 -42.67 69.33 -75.66
C ASP A 107 -43.59 69.37 -76.93
N SER A 108 -44.52 70.35 -76.96
CA SER A 108 -45.43 70.78 -78.05
C SER A 108 -46.74 69.99 -78.24
N ASP A 109 -47.87 70.57 -78.67
CA ASP A 109 -48.32 71.99 -78.75
C ASP A 109 -49.85 72.03 -79.03
N SER A 110 -50.50 73.20 -78.91
CA SER A 110 -51.32 73.82 -79.99
C SER A 110 -52.25 74.96 -79.51
N GLU A 111 -52.38 75.97 -80.37
CA GLU A 111 -53.22 77.17 -80.23
C GLU A 111 -54.54 77.03 -81.05
N TYR A 112 -55.54 77.89 -80.81
CA TYR A 112 -56.05 78.75 -81.90
C TYR A 112 -56.84 79.99 -81.45
N PHE A 113 -56.97 80.96 -82.37
CA PHE A 113 -57.60 82.28 -82.25
C PHE A 113 -59.04 82.31 -82.80
N SER A 114 -59.84 83.32 -82.40
CA SER A 114 -60.16 84.49 -83.28
C SER A 114 -61.15 85.46 -82.63
N SER A 115 -61.07 86.74 -83.03
CA SER A 115 -61.97 87.84 -82.65
C SER A 115 -62.62 88.49 -83.87
N GLU A 116 -63.54 89.43 -83.60
CA GLU A 116 -63.81 90.67 -84.36
C GLU A 116 -64.66 90.68 -85.64
N GLU A 117 -65.20 91.88 -85.90
CA GLU A 117 -65.86 92.42 -87.10
C GLU A 117 -67.24 91.85 -87.52
N VAL A 118 -68.18 92.55 -88.18
CA VAL A 118 -68.66 93.97 -88.28
C VAL A 118 -69.45 94.07 -89.61
N ASP A 119 -70.61 94.76 -89.60
CA ASP A 119 -71.47 95.27 -90.70
C ASP A 119 -71.56 94.56 -92.09
N GLY A 120 -72.80 94.42 -92.61
CA GLY A 120 -73.14 93.47 -93.69
C GLY A 120 -74.21 93.84 -94.74
N ASN A 121 -74.68 95.09 -94.83
CA ASN A 121 -75.38 95.70 -96.00
C ASN A 121 -76.56 94.96 -96.72
N LYS A 122 -77.76 95.55 -96.65
CA LYS A 122 -78.71 95.80 -97.78
C LYS A 122 -79.76 96.83 -97.34
N ARG A 123 -79.89 98.05 -97.91
CA ARG A 123 -80.12 98.49 -99.31
C ARG A 123 -81.45 97.92 -99.87
N ARG A 124 -82.34 98.69 -100.52
CA ARG A 124 -82.12 99.91 -101.35
C ARG A 124 -83.35 100.85 -101.42
N SER A 125 -83.28 101.89 -102.25
CA SER A 125 -84.10 103.11 -102.32
C SER A 125 -85.28 103.12 -103.33
N GLU A 126 -86.14 104.15 -103.18
CA GLU A 126 -86.85 104.93 -104.23
C GLU A 126 -88.14 104.44 -104.96
N LYS A 127 -89.12 105.39 -105.05
CA LYS A 127 -90.06 105.67 -106.18
C LYS A 127 -91.17 104.62 -106.51
N GLU A 128 -92.33 104.92 -107.13
CA GLU A 128 -93.07 106.18 -107.47
C GLU A 128 -94.55 105.90 -107.88
N HIS A 129 -95.45 106.91 -107.76
CA HIS A 129 -96.76 107.07 -108.47
C HIS A 129 -97.87 105.98 -108.22
N TYR A 130 -99.17 106.14 -108.59
CA TYR A 130 -99.85 106.87 -109.69
C TYR A 130 -101.25 107.45 -109.32
N ASN A 131 -101.49 108.73 -109.66
CA ASN A 131 -102.70 109.42 -110.20
C ASN A 131 -104.11 109.23 -109.53
N VAL A 132 -105.15 110.03 -109.80
CA VAL A 132 -105.55 110.97 -110.91
C VAL A 132 -106.15 112.24 -110.25
N SER A 133 -105.77 113.51 -110.53
CA SER A 133 -106.03 114.37 -111.71
C SER A 133 -107.53 114.63 -112.00
N HIS A 134 -108.02 115.75 -112.56
CA HIS A 134 -107.41 116.99 -113.11
C HIS A 134 -108.25 118.22 -112.62
N TYR A 135 -108.44 119.42 -113.20
CA TYR A 135 -108.22 120.07 -114.53
C TYR A 135 -107.75 121.54 -114.36
N ASN A 136 -108.03 122.48 -115.29
CA ASN A 136 -107.43 123.83 -115.36
C ASN A 136 -108.35 124.93 -115.95
N THR A 137 -108.32 126.12 -115.33
CA THR A 137 -108.35 127.48 -115.94
C THR A 137 -109.61 127.92 -116.78
N PRO A 138 -109.68 129.08 -117.52
CA PRO A 138 -110.69 130.12 -117.22
C PRO A 138 -111.39 130.81 -118.44
N LYS A 139 -112.15 131.92 -118.23
CA LYS A 139 -112.20 133.22 -118.99
C LYS A 139 -113.60 133.92 -118.99
N HIS A 140 -113.64 135.18 -119.42
CA HIS A 140 -114.80 136.10 -119.51
C HIS A 140 -115.28 136.35 -120.96
N GLU A 141 -116.61 136.53 -121.14
CA GLU A 141 -117.30 137.43 -122.13
C GLU A 141 -117.10 137.19 -123.66
N PRO A 142 -117.84 137.87 -124.62
CA PRO A 142 -118.87 138.93 -124.50
C PRO A 142 -120.18 138.79 -125.38
N TYR A 143 -121.17 139.70 -125.19
CA TYR A 143 -122.20 140.21 -126.16
C TYR A 143 -123.30 139.26 -126.73
N THR A 144 -124.48 139.65 -127.28
CA THR A 144 -125.31 140.91 -127.40
C THR A 144 -126.77 140.60 -127.86
N THR A 145 -127.76 141.46 -127.50
CA THR A 145 -129.12 141.70 -128.13
C THR A 145 -130.11 140.52 -128.33
N GLU A 146 -131.44 140.63 -128.22
CA GLU A 146 -132.40 141.76 -128.05
C GLU A 146 -133.61 141.34 -127.13
N LEU A 147 -134.71 142.10 -127.02
CA LEU A 147 -135.55 142.18 -125.79
C LEU A 147 -136.87 141.35 -125.66
N GLU A 148 -137.17 141.02 -124.39
CA GLU A 148 -138.45 141.16 -123.64
C GLU A 148 -139.50 140.04 -123.39
N GLU A 149 -139.57 138.88 -124.06
CA GLU A 149 -140.73 137.95 -123.84
C GLU A 149 -140.50 136.66 -123.00
N GLN A 150 -139.28 136.29 -122.57
CA GLN A 150 -139.03 134.95 -121.95
C GLN A 150 -139.00 134.88 -120.41
N LEU A 151 -139.21 136.00 -119.69
CA LEU A 151 -138.97 136.10 -118.23
C LEU A 151 -139.93 135.30 -117.32
N THR A 152 -141.03 134.76 -117.84
CA THR A 152 -142.16 134.24 -117.02
C THR A 152 -142.11 132.74 -116.71
N LEU A 153 -141.29 131.94 -117.39
CA LEU A 153 -141.22 130.49 -117.17
C LEU A 153 -140.29 130.08 -116.00
N LEU A 154 -139.16 130.78 -115.81
CA LEU A 154 -138.09 130.38 -114.89
C LEU A 154 -138.52 130.38 -113.40
N VAL A 155 -139.49 131.23 -113.04
CA VAL A 155 -139.94 131.44 -111.65
C VAL A 155 -140.54 130.18 -111.03
N LYS A 156 -141.28 129.37 -111.81
CA LYS A 156 -141.99 128.19 -111.30
C LYS A 156 -141.08 127.01 -110.95
N GLU A 157 -139.86 126.96 -111.48
CA GLU A 157 -138.93 125.86 -111.23
C GLU A 157 -138.10 126.09 -109.95
N MET A 158 -137.76 127.35 -109.66
CA MET A 158 -137.09 127.80 -108.43
C MET A 158 -137.84 127.38 -107.16
N GLU A 159 -139.17 127.49 -107.18
CA GLU A 159 -140.04 127.27 -106.02
C GLU A 159 -140.05 125.79 -105.57
N ASN A 160 -139.96 124.86 -106.54
CA ASN A 160 -139.97 123.42 -106.31
C ASN A 160 -138.62 122.91 -105.74
N LEU A 161 -137.50 123.52 -106.14
CA LEU A 161 -136.18 123.25 -105.58
C LEU A 161 -136.06 123.72 -104.12
N ASN A 162 -136.66 124.87 -103.80
CA ASN A 162 -136.60 125.45 -102.45
C ASN A 162 -137.24 124.54 -101.38
N GLN A 163 -138.38 123.90 -101.71
CA GLN A 163 -139.03 122.97 -100.79
C GLN A 163 -138.19 121.70 -100.53
N LYS A 164 -137.38 121.28 -101.51
CA LYS A 164 -136.46 120.14 -101.39
C LYS A 164 -135.20 120.46 -100.57
N LYS A 165 -134.79 121.73 -100.55
CA LYS A 165 -133.68 122.24 -99.72
C LYS A 165 -134.00 122.16 -98.23
N GLY A 166 -135.18 122.63 -97.80
CA GLY A 166 -135.54 122.70 -96.38
C GLY A 166 -135.55 121.35 -95.66
N ASN A 167 -135.96 120.27 -96.34
CA ASN A 167 -135.93 118.92 -95.76
C ASN A 167 -134.49 118.39 -95.55
N LEU A 168 -133.53 118.82 -96.36
CA LEU A 168 -132.12 118.44 -96.21
C LEU A 168 -131.42 119.24 -95.11
N GLU A 169 -131.83 120.48 -94.86
CA GLU A 169 -131.30 121.29 -93.74
C GLU A 169 -131.62 120.67 -92.38
N LEU A 170 -132.85 120.16 -92.17
CA LEU A 170 -133.25 119.48 -90.93
C LEU A 170 -132.49 118.15 -90.69
N GLU A 171 -132.21 117.39 -91.76
CA GLU A 171 -131.42 116.15 -91.67
C GLU A 171 -129.98 116.43 -91.23
N VAL A 172 -129.36 117.49 -91.79
CA VAL A 172 -128.01 117.94 -91.41
C VAL A 172 -127.97 118.46 -89.97
N GLU A 173 -129.02 119.16 -89.51
CA GLU A 173 -129.10 119.68 -88.15
C GLU A 173 -129.24 118.57 -87.09
N SER A 174 -129.93 117.47 -87.44
CA SER A 174 -129.97 116.23 -86.64
C SER A 174 -128.59 115.56 -86.55
N GLN A 175 -127.96 115.26 -87.70
CA GLN A 175 -126.68 114.55 -87.76
C GLN A 175 -125.54 115.33 -87.10
N THR A 176 -125.53 116.67 -87.22
CA THR A 176 -124.53 117.51 -86.54
C THR A 176 -124.69 117.57 -85.02
N HIS A 177 -125.87 117.26 -84.47
CA HIS A 177 -126.05 117.10 -83.03
C HIS A 177 -125.53 115.75 -82.52
N GLU A 178 -125.71 114.66 -83.27
CA GLU A 178 -125.16 113.34 -82.91
C GLU A 178 -123.63 113.34 -82.95
N VAL A 179 -123.02 113.93 -83.98
CA VAL A 179 -121.54 114.08 -84.09
C VAL A 179 -120.96 114.85 -82.89
N LYS A 180 -121.63 115.90 -82.40
CA LYS A 180 -121.20 116.63 -81.18
C LYS A 180 -121.31 115.79 -79.91
N GLN A 181 -122.28 114.88 -79.81
CA GLN A 181 -122.37 113.98 -78.66
C GLN A 181 -121.32 112.86 -78.72
N LEU A 182 -120.98 112.39 -79.91
CA LEU A 182 -119.92 111.40 -80.12
C LEU A 182 -118.52 111.98 -79.86
N SER A 183 -118.24 113.22 -80.28
CA SER A 183 -116.94 113.86 -80.02
C SER A 183 -116.69 114.05 -78.51
N ALA A 184 -117.71 114.44 -77.74
CA ALA A 184 -117.62 114.57 -76.28
C ALA A 184 -117.43 113.23 -75.55
N LYS A 185 -117.95 112.12 -76.09
CA LYS A 185 -117.67 110.77 -75.57
C LYS A 185 -116.23 110.35 -75.88
N ASN A 186 -115.74 110.65 -77.08
CA ASN A 186 -114.37 110.31 -77.49
C ASN A 186 -113.31 111.07 -76.68
N THR A 187 -113.52 112.33 -76.29
CA THR A 187 -112.59 113.04 -75.40
C THR A 187 -112.50 112.38 -74.03
N VAL A 188 -113.64 112.07 -73.39
CA VAL A 188 -113.67 111.41 -72.07
C VAL A 188 -113.03 110.02 -72.11
N LEU A 189 -113.24 109.25 -73.19
CA LEU A 189 -112.58 107.97 -73.39
C LEU A 189 -111.06 108.12 -73.59
N HIS A 190 -110.61 109.18 -74.28
CA HIS A 190 -109.18 109.43 -74.47
C HIS A 190 -108.47 109.81 -73.16
N ASP A 191 -109.10 110.65 -72.34
CA ASP A 191 -108.61 110.99 -70.99
C ASP A 191 -108.49 109.73 -70.11
N GLN A 192 -109.50 108.83 -70.16
CA GLN A 192 -109.47 107.56 -69.44
C GLN A 192 -108.38 106.60 -69.96
N ILE A 193 -108.13 106.56 -71.27
CA ILE A 193 -107.04 105.77 -71.86
C ILE A 193 -105.69 106.29 -71.38
N MET A 194 -105.46 107.61 -71.41
CA MET A 194 -104.20 108.22 -70.99
C MET A 194 -103.90 107.99 -69.49
N ASP A 195 -104.92 108.07 -68.63
CA ASP A 195 -104.80 107.77 -67.19
C ASP A 195 -104.54 106.27 -66.91
N LEU A 196 -105.10 105.36 -67.74
CA LEU A 196 -104.79 103.93 -67.70
C LEU A 196 -103.38 103.60 -68.23
N GLU A 197 -102.93 104.26 -69.30
CA GLU A 197 -101.56 104.11 -69.83
C GLU A 197 -100.52 104.58 -68.81
N LEU A 198 -100.79 105.67 -68.08
CA LEU A 198 -99.91 106.18 -67.04
C LEU A 198 -99.82 105.19 -65.87
N LYS A 199 -100.95 104.68 -65.37
CA LYS A 199 -100.99 103.64 -64.32
C LYS A 199 -100.31 102.35 -64.76
N LEU A 200 -100.53 101.90 -66.00
CA LEU A 200 -99.88 100.71 -66.54
C LEU A 200 -98.36 100.90 -66.70
N LYS A 201 -97.89 102.14 -66.91
CA LYS A 201 -96.45 102.48 -66.91
C LYS A 201 -95.86 102.50 -65.50
N GLU A 202 -96.60 102.97 -64.50
CA GLU A 202 -96.21 102.90 -63.09
C GLU A 202 -96.14 101.45 -62.58
N GLU A 203 -97.18 100.65 -62.84
CA GLU A 203 -97.22 99.21 -62.51
C GLU A 203 -96.10 98.43 -63.22
N ASN A 204 -95.82 98.69 -64.51
CA ASN A 204 -94.66 98.10 -65.19
C ASN A 204 -93.32 98.50 -64.56
N GLY A 205 -93.22 99.72 -64.01
CA GLY A 205 -92.09 100.17 -63.21
C GLY A 205 -91.95 99.33 -61.94
N VAL A 206 -93.03 99.17 -61.17
CA VAL A 206 -93.08 98.36 -59.94
C VAL A 206 -92.76 96.88 -60.23
N VAL A 207 -93.29 96.31 -61.31
CA VAL A 207 -93.00 94.93 -61.75
C VAL A 207 -91.53 94.76 -62.11
N SER A 208 -90.92 95.70 -62.86
CA SER A 208 -89.49 95.69 -63.17
C SER A 208 -88.64 95.75 -61.90
N ASP A 209 -89.00 96.62 -60.96
CA ASP A 209 -88.37 96.77 -59.65
C ASP A 209 -88.45 95.49 -58.80
N LEU A 210 -89.61 94.82 -58.79
CA LEU A 210 -89.83 93.55 -58.11
C LEU A 210 -89.06 92.41 -58.78
N GLN A 211 -89.00 92.38 -60.12
CA GLN A 211 -88.25 91.38 -60.88
C GLN A 211 -86.74 91.54 -60.64
N ALA A 212 -86.22 92.77 -60.60
CA ALA A 212 -84.83 93.05 -60.22
C ALA A 212 -84.51 92.62 -58.78
N LYS A 213 -85.40 92.92 -57.82
CA LYS A 213 -85.28 92.48 -56.41
C LYS A 213 -85.32 90.95 -56.28
N LEU A 214 -86.17 90.28 -57.06
CA LEU A 214 -86.26 88.82 -57.09
C LEU A 214 -84.97 88.19 -57.62
N ILE A 215 -84.46 88.65 -58.77
CA ILE A 215 -83.19 88.18 -59.36
C ILE A 215 -82.01 88.41 -58.39
N ASN A 216 -81.96 89.56 -57.72
CA ASN A 216 -80.93 89.84 -56.73
C ASN A 216 -81.00 88.89 -55.52
N ASN A 217 -82.20 88.67 -54.97
CA ASN A 217 -82.42 87.74 -53.86
C ASN A 217 -82.12 86.28 -54.27
N GLU A 218 -82.47 85.88 -55.50
CA GLU A 218 -82.18 84.55 -56.03
C GLU A 218 -80.66 84.34 -56.20
N ASN A 219 -79.95 85.33 -56.73
CA ASN A 219 -78.49 85.29 -56.84
C ASN A 219 -77.80 85.31 -55.47
N GLN A 220 -78.33 86.05 -54.49
CA GLN A 220 -77.86 86.03 -53.10
C GLN A 220 -78.11 84.66 -52.46
N ALA A 221 -79.28 84.04 -52.70
CA ALA A 221 -79.60 82.70 -52.21
C ALA A 221 -78.68 81.64 -52.84
N LYS A 222 -78.46 81.69 -54.17
CA LYS A 222 -77.51 80.82 -54.90
C LYS A 222 -76.09 80.97 -54.36
N SER A 223 -75.62 82.20 -54.14
CA SER A 223 -74.33 82.49 -53.51
C SER A 223 -74.24 81.90 -52.10
N ASN A 224 -75.27 82.09 -51.27
CA ASN A 224 -75.31 81.50 -49.92
C ASN A 224 -75.27 79.97 -49.96
N VAL A 225 -76.04 79.32 -50.85
CA VAL A 225 -76.04 77.86 -51.03
C VAL A 225 -74.66 77.36 -51.47
N ALA A 226 -74.02 78.00 -52.44
CA ALA A 226 -72.66 77.65 -52.86
C ALA A 226 -71.64 77.79 -51.70
N ASN A 227 -71.72 78.87 -50.93
CA ASN A 227 -70.90 79.09 -49.73
C ASN A 227 -71.16 78.04 -48.63
N PHE A 228 -72.39 77.53 -48.50
CA PHE A 228 -72.71 76.45 -47.55
C PHE A 228 -72.26 75.08 -48.07
N MET A 229 -72.38 74.78 -49.36
CA MET A 229 -71.83 73.57 -49.98
C MET A 229 -70.32 73.51 -49.80
N GLN A 230 -69.58 74.58 -50.13
CA GLN A 230 -68.13 74.61 -49.98
C GLN A 230 -67.68 74.42 -48.51
N LYS A 231 -68.48 74.90 -47.54
CA LYS A 231 -68.25 74.65 -46.11
C LYS A 231 -68.58 73.21 -45.69
N LEU A 232 -69.60 72.60 -46.28
CA LEU A 232 -69.96 71.20 -46.05
C LEU A 232 -68.85 70.28 -46.59
N ASP A 233 -68.41 70.50 -47.84
CA ASP A 233 -67.30 69.78 -48.46
C ASP A 233 -66.01 69.91 -47.63
N PHE A 234 -65.72 71.11 -47.11
CA PHE A 234 -64.57 71.33 -46.23
C PHE A 234 -64.67 70.53 -44.93
N VAL A 235 -65.83 70.54 -44.25
CA VAL A 235 -66.05 69.78 -43.01
C VAL A 235 -66.05 68.27 -43.26
N GLU A 236 -66.62 67.80 -44.37
CA GLU A 236 -66.60 66.38 -44.73
C GLU A 236 -65.17 65.88 -44.98
N ASN A 237 -64.34 66.68 -45.67
CA ASN A 237 -62.93 66.36 -45.86
C ASN A 237 -62.11 66.44 -44.55
N GLN A 238 -62.41 67.38 -43.65
CA GLN A 238 -61.81 67.40 -42.31
C GLN A 238 -62.18 66.16 -41.49
N ASN A 239 -63.45 65.72 -41.54
CA ASN A 239 -63.89 64.51 -40.86
C ASN A 239 -63.18 63.26 -41.38
N LYS A 240 -63.04 63.11 -42.71
CA LYS A 240 -62.30 61.99 -43.33
C LYS A 240 -60.83 61.95 -42.92
N GLU A 241 -60.16 63.10 -42.85
CA GLU A 241 -58.77 63.15 -42.38
C GLU A 241 -58.65 62.85 -40.88
N LEU A 242 -59.60 63.30 -40.05
CA LEU A 242 -59.65 62.93 -38.63
C LEU A 242 -59.91 61.43 -38.42
N GLU A 243 -60.80 60.84 -39.21
CA GLU A 243 -61.11 59.40 -39.18
C GLU A 243 -59.88 58.58 -39.60
N ALA A 244 -59.19 58.98 -40.67
CA ALA A 244 -57.91 58.39 -41.07
C ALA A 244 -56.79 58.61 -40.03
N GLN A 245 -56.78 59.71 -39.29
CA GLN A 245 -55.84 59.91 -38.16
C GLN A 245 -56.17 58.97 -36.99
N MET A 246 -57.45 58.78 -36.67
CA MET A 246 -57.88 57.84 -35.64
C MET A 246 -57.56 56.39 -35.99
N GLU A 247 -57.75 55.99 -37.26
CA GLU A 247 -57.39 54.65 -37.74
C GLU A 247 -55.87 54.42 -37.65
N ARG A 248 -55.05 55.35 -38.18
CA ARG A 248 -53.57 55.30 -38.05
C ARG A 248 -53.13 55.23 -36.58
N LYS A 249 -53.79 55.95 -35.67
CA LYS A 249 -53.50 55.88 -34.22
C LYS A 249 -53.99 54.57 -33.56
N GLY A 250 -55.05 53.96 -34.07
CA GLY A 250 -55.47 52.61 -33.69
C GLY A 250 -54.46 51.54 -34.09
N GLU A 251 -53.90 51.64 -35.31
CA GLU A 251 -52.82 50.77 -35.78
C GLU A 251 -51.54 50.94 -34.95
N GLU A 252 -51.09 52.18 -34.72
CA GLU A 252 -49.94 52.48 -33.85
C GLU A 252 -50.13 51.91 -32.44
N THR A 253 -51.32 52.10 -31.85
CA THR A 253 -51.64 51.58 -30.51
C THR A 253 -51.61 50.05 -30.48
N SER A 254 -52.14 49.40 -31.52
CA SER A 254 -52.14 47.94 -31.65
C SER A 254 -50.72 47.38 -31.79
N GLN A 255 -49.85 48.05 -32.54
CA GLN A 255 -48.43 47.68 -32.66
C GLN A 255 -47.70 47.84 -31.32
N LEU A 256 -47.99 48.91 -30.56
CA LEU A 256 -47.41 49.11 -29.23
C LEU A 256 -47.87 48.06 -28.22
N VAL A 257 -49.14 47.63 -28.25
CA VAL A 257 -49.64 46.52 -27.41
C VAL A 257 -48.87 45.23 -27.71
N VAL A 258 -48.73 44.85 -28.98
CA VAL A 258 -47.98 43.65 -29.38
C VAL A 258 -46.50 43.75 -28.98
N GLN A 259 -45.88 44.94 -29.04
CA GLN A 259 -44.51 45.14 -28.55
C GLN A 259 -44.42 44.96 -27.02
N ILE A 260 -45.39 45.47 -26.26
CA ILE A 260 -45.46 45.31 -24.80
C ILE A 260 -45.66 43.84 -24.42
N GLU A 261 -46.54 43.10 -25.12
CA GLU A 261 -46.77 41.68 -24.87
C GLU A 261 -45.50 40.84 -25.15
N ASN A 262 -44.84 41.06 -26.30
CA ASN A 262 -43.56 40.41 -26.61
C ASN A 262 -42.49 40.74 -25.55
N LEU A 263 -42.38 41.99 -25.10
CA LEU A 263 -41.42 42.38 -24.06
C LEU A 263 -41.73 41.71 -22.71
N ASN A 264 -43.01 41.60 -22.35
CA ASN A 264 -43.43 40.90 -21.13
C ASN A 264 -43.15 39.39 -21.19
N GLU A 265 -43.34 38.73 -22.34
CA GLU A 265 -43.00 37.32 -22.53
C GLU A 265 -41.49 37.08 -22.44
N ASN A 266 -40.68 37.92 -23.09
CA ASN A 266 -39.21 37.88 -22.96
C ASN A 266 -38.75 38.11 -21.50
N LEU A 267 -39.38 39.05 -20.76
CA LEU A 267 -39.10 39.28 -19.35
C LEU A 267 -39.53 38.12 -18.43
N ALA A 268 -40.55 37.36 -18.82
CA ALA A 268 -40.93 36.13 -18.11
C ALA A 268 -39.94 34.99 -18.38
N GLU A 269 -39.45 34.86 -19.62
CA GLU A 269 -38.42 33.87 -19.97
C GLU A 269 -37.08 34.17 -19.27
N THR A 270 -36.58 35.41 -19.32
CA THR A 270 -35.32 35.76 -18.63
C THR A 270 -35.41 35.52 -17.13
N ARG A 271 -36.53 35.88 -16.49
CA ARG A 271 -36.78 35.62 -15.06
C ARG A 271 -36.83 34.13 -14.73
N SER A 272 -37.40 33.31 -15.62
CA SER A 272 -37.36 31.84 -15.50
C SER A 272 -35.93 31.31 -15.57
N VAL A 273 -35.10 31.82 -16.49
CA VAL A 273 -33.69 31.46 -16.61
C VAL A 273 -32.89 31.91 -15.37
N GLU A 274 -33.14 33.10 -14.83
CA GLU A 274 -32.53 33.59 -13.58
C GLU A 274 -32.85 32.71 -12.37
N GLU A 275 -34.10 32.29 -12.19
CA GLU A 275 -34.50 31.40 -11.09
C GLU A 275 -33.83 30.01 -11.22
N ASN A 276 -33.76 29.46 -12.43
CA ASN A 276 -33.05 28.20 -12.70
C ASN A 276 -31.53 28.32 -12.42
N MET A 277 -30.88 29.40 -12.87
CA MET A 277 -29.45 29.64 -12.59
C MET A 277 -29.18 29.83 -11.09
N LYS A 278 -30.12 30.43 -10.35
CA LYS A 278 -30.06 30.56 -8.89
C LYS A 278 -30.18 29.20 -8.21
N GLU A 279 -31.13 28.36 -8.60
CA GLU A 279 -31.22 26.97 -8.10
C GLU A 279 -29.93 26.17 -8.38
N GLU A 280 -29.36 26.26 -9.58
CA GLU A 280 -28.09 25.59 -9.88
C GLU A 280 -26.95 26.12 -9.00
N LYS A 281 -26.85 27.44 -8.83
CA LYS A 281 -25.86 28.08 -7.95
C LYS A 281 -25.99 27.61 -6.50
N GLU A 282 -27.21 27.47 -5.98
CA GLU A 282 -27.47 26.92 -4.64
C GLU A 282 -27.07 25.43 -4.55
N ARG A 283 -27.37 24.61 -5.58
CA ARG A 283 -26.91 23.21 -5.68
C ARG A 283 -25.40 23.06 -5.86
N PHE A 284 -24.70 24.06 -6.39
CA PHE A 284 -23.23 24.10 -6.43
C PHE A 284 -22.65 24.55 -5.08
N LEU A 285 -23.23 25.56 -4.43
CA LEU A 285 -22.84 26.01 -3.09
C LEU A 285 -22.98 24.90 -2.04
N ALA A 286 -24.05 24.09 -2.10
CA ALA A 286 -24.19 22.91 -1.25
C ALA A 286 -23.03 21.93 -1.46
N ARG A 287 -22.80 21.49 -2.71
CA ARG A 287 -21.72 20.55 -3.04
C ARG A 287 -20.31 21.07 -2.73
N MET A 288 -20.08 22.39 -2.79
CA MET A 288 -18.81 22.96 -2.33
C MET A 288 -18.63 22.83 -0.82
N LYS A 289 -19.68 23.08 -0.02
CA LYS A 289 -19.64 22.86 1.44
C LYS A 289 -19.47 21.40 1.81
N ASP A 290 -20.13 20.49 1.11
CA ASP A 290 -19.99 19.04 1.33
C ASP A 290 -18.53 18.60 1.09
N LEU A 291 -17.90 19.10 0.01
CA LEU A 291 -16.49 18.84 -0.31
C LEU A 291 -15.51 19.56 0.65
N GLU A 292 -15.86 20.74 1.16
CA GLU A 292 -15.07 21.48 2.14
C GLU A 292 -15.04 20.72 3.48
N LEU A 293 -16.18 20.19 3.93
CA LEU A 293 -16.27 19.30 5.10
C LEU A 293 -15.55 17.95 4.88
N GLU A 294 -15.62 17.36 3.68
CA GLU A 294 -14.83 16.15 3.38
C GLU A 294 -13.33 16.45 3.38
N LEU A 295 -12.88 17.61 2.89
CA LEU A 295 -11.49 18.05 2.95
C LEU A 295 -11.01 18.28 4.39
N GLU A 296 -11.83 18.88 5.27
CA GLU A 296 -11.51 19.01 6.70
C GLU A 296 -11.42 17.63 7.41
N ALA A 297 -12.35 16.71 7.11
CA ALA A 297 -12.31 15.35 7.64
C ALA A 297 -11.08 14.57 7.15
N ARG A 298 -10.69 14.70 5.87
CA ARG A 298 -9.45 14.11 5.35
C ARG A 298 -8.18 14.79 5.88
N SER A 299 -8.25 16.10 6.18
CA SER A 299 -7.12 16.82 6.79
C SER A 299 -6.87 16.35 8.23
N THR A 300 -7.92 16.16 9.01
CA THR A 300 -7.80 15.62 10.38
C THR A 300 -7.32 14.17 10.39
N GLU A 301 -7.89 13.29 9.57
CA GLU A 301 -7.42 11.91 9.36
C GLU A 301 -5.93 11.85 8.95
N LYS A 302 -5.52 12.70 8.01
CA LYS A 302 -4.11 12.83 7.59
C LYS A 302 -3.21 13.21 8.76
N ASN A 303 -3.59 14.22 9.54
CA ASN A 303 -2.77 14.71 10.66
C ASN A 303 -2.62 13.63 11.74
N GLU A 304 -3.69 12.88 12.06
CA GLU A 304 -3.61 11.72 12.96
C GLU A 304 -2.67 10.63 12.45
N LEU A 305 -2.66 10.36 11.14
CA LEU A 305 -1.76 9.37 10.53
C LEU A 305 -0.31 9.85 10.52
N GLU A 306 -0.06 11.14 10.28
CA GLU A 306 1.28 11.75 10.40
C GLU A 306 1.78 11.72 11.85
N GLU A 307 0.92 11.94 12.85
CA GLU A 307 1.29 11.80 14.27
C GLU A 307 1.63 10.34 14.63
N LYS A 308 0.79 9.37 14.23
CA LYS A 308 1.05 7.93 14.45
C LYS A 308 2.35 7.47 13.77
N LEU A 309 2.66 8.01 12.58
CA LEU A 309 3.91 7.74 11.86
C LEU A 309 5.12 8.42 12.54
N SER A 310 4.96 9.62 13.08
CA SER A 310 5.98 10.30 13.89
C SER A 310 6.32 9.52 15.16
N ASN A 311 5.29 9.09 15.91
CA ASN A 311 5.45 8.35 17.17
C ASN A 311 6.10 6.98 16.95
N THR A 312 5.68 6.22 15.94
CA THR A 312 6.33 4.94 15.57
C THR A 312 7.75 5.14 15.04
N SER A 313 8.05 6.24 14.34
CA SER A 313 9.42 6.61 13.93
C SER A 313 10.33 6.89 15.13
N TYR A 314 9.80 7.54 16.18
CA TYR A 314 10.52 7.74 17.45
C TYR A 314 10.80 6.41 18.17
N GLU A 315 9.80 5.53 18.27
CA GLU A 315 9.93 4.19 18.89
C GLU A 315 10.95 3.32 18.14
N ILE A 316 10.89 3.29 16.79
CA ILE A 316 11.88 2.62 15.94
C ILE A 316 13.28 3.16 16.19
N LYS A 317 13.44 4.49 16.32
CA LYS A 317 14.74 5.11 16.61
C LYS A 317 15.28 4.68 17.98
N GLN A 318 14.43 4.69 19.02
CA GLN A 318 14.82 4.22 20.36
C GLN A 318 15.28 2.75 20.31
N LEU A 319 14.52 1.87 19.64
CA LEU A 319 14.88 0.46 19.48
C LEU A 319 16.17 0.24 18.68
N ILE A 320 16.48 1.12 17.71
CA ILE A 320 17.76 1.11 16.98
C ILE A 320 18.93 1.48 17.90
N ASP A 321 18.78 2.54 18.70
CA ASP A 321 19.82 2.97 19.65
C ASP A 321 20.03 1.93 20.77
N GLU A 322 18.96 1.34 21.32
CA GLU A 322 19.03 0.23 22.28
C GLU A 322 19.73 -1.00 21.68
N ASN A 323 19.31 -1.47 20.50
CA ASN A 323 19.94 -2.59 19.80
C ASN A 323 21.43 -2.33 19.52
N LYS A 324 21.81 -1.09 19.18
CA LYS A 324 23.21 -0.69 19.05
C LYS A 324 23.99 -0.84 20.35
N THR A 325 23.45 -0.39 21.49
CA THR A 325 24.13 -0.61 22.80
C THR A 325 24.27 -2.11 23.13
N LEU A 326 23.26 -2.93 22.81
CA LEU A 326 23.32 -4.39 22.99
C LEU A 326 24.32 -5.06 22.05
N GLN A 327 24.51 -4.56 20.82
CA GLN A 327 25.55 -5.03 19.91
C GLN A 327 26.94 -4.67 20.40
N ASP A 328 27.17 -3.45 20.89
CA ASP A 328 28.46 -3.03 21.43
C ASP A 328 28.80 -3.77 22.74
N ARG A 329 27.81 -4.02 23.61
CA ARG A 329 27.97 -4.91 24.77
C ARG A 329 28.27 -6.37 24.37
N ASN A 330 27.66 -6.88 23.30
CA ASN A 330 27.99 -8.20 22.74
C ASN A 330 29.41 -8.25 22.16
N ARG A 331 29.88 -7.18 21.50
CA ARG A 331 31.27 -7.07 21.01
C ARG A 331 32.25 -7.09 22.18
N GLU A 332 32.00 -6.28 23.22
CA GLU A 332 32.80 -6.27 24.44
C GLU A 332 32.89 -7.66 25.08
N LEU A 333 31.74 -8.31 25.33
CA LEU A 333 31.68 -9.66 25.89
C LEU A 333 32.43 -10.69 25.04
N ARG A 334 32.32 -10.63 23.71
CA ARG A 334 33.12 -11.48 22.80
C ARG A 334 34.62 -11.24 22.96
N THR A 335 35.08 -9.99 23.03
CA THR A 335 36.52 -9.69 23.23
C THR A 335 37.03 -10.07 24.63
N SER A 336 36.15 -10.09 25.64
CA SER A 336 36.47 -10.64 26.96
C SER A 336 36.60 -12.16 26.92
N LEU A 337 35.66 -12.83 26.24
CA LEU A 337 35.66 -14.29 26.08
C LEU A 337 36.87 -14.79 25.26
N THR A 338 37.29 -14.10 24.19
CA THR A 338 38.51 -14.48 23.46
C THR A 338 39.76 -14.34 24.32
N LYS A 339 39.90 -13.23 25.06
CA LYS A 339 40.99 -13.05 26.03
C LYS A 339 41.01 -14.14 27.11
N LYS A 340 39.85 -14.55 27.63
CA LYS A 340 39.80 -15.69 28.57
C LYS A 340 40.12 -17.03 27.92
N GLY A 341 39.76 -17.23 26.65
CA GLY A 341 40.21 -18.39 25.86
C GLY A 341 41.73 -18.41 25.66
N GLU A 342 42.34 -17.25 25.40
CA GLU A 342 43.78 -17.07 25.27
C GLU A 342 44.50 -17.32 26.61
N GLU A 343 44.02 -16.76 27.72
CA GLU A 343 44.52 -17.02 29.08
C GLU A 343 44.45 -18.51 29.46
N ILE A 344 43.32 -19.17 29.21
CA ILE A 344 43.17 -20.62 29.47
C ILE A 344 44.15 -21.41 28.57
N SER A 345 44.36 -20.98 27.33
CA SER A 345 45.30 -21.61 26.40
C SER A 345 46.77 -21.39 26.80
N SER A 346 47.12 -20.31 27.51
CA SER A 346 48.46 -20.14 28.10
C SER A 346 48.62 -20.97 29.36
N PHE A 347 47.64 -20.98 30.28
CA PHE A 347 47.66 -21.81 31.49
C PHE A 347 47.76 -23.32 31.18
N LEU A 348 47.02 -23.82 30.19
CA LEU A 348 47.11 -25.24 29.77
C LEU A 348 48.50 -25.59 29.22
N ARG A 349 49.13 -24.67 28.48
CA ARG A 349 50.49 -24.85 27.94
C ARG A 349 51.54 -24.83 29.05
N GLU A 350 51.40 -23.92 30.01
CA GLU A 350 52.27 -23.85 31.18
C GLU A 350 52.13 -25.10 32.06
N HIS A 351 50.91 -25.55 32.34
CA HIS A 351 50.65 -26.79 33.07
C HIS A 351 51.27 -28.01 32.38
N GLU A 352 51.11 -28.14 31.06
CA GLU A 352 51.69 -29.26 30.31
C GLU A 352 53.23 -29.19 30.27
N ASN A 353 53.81 -27.99 30.16
CA ASN A 353 55.27 -27.79 30.30
C ASN A 353 55.76 -28.20 31.69
N ASN A 354 55.07 -27.77 32.77
CA ASN A 354 55.43 -28.09 34.15
C ASN A 354 55.29 -29.59 34.45
N LYS A 355 54.23 -30.23 33.93
CA LYS A 355 54.03 -31.68 33.97
C LYS A 355 55.15 -32.44 33.26
N ASN A 356 55.56 -31.98 32.09
CA ASN A 356 56.68 -32.59 31.35
C ASN A 356 58.03 -32.37 32.07
N GLY A 357 58.26 -31.20 32.65
CA GLY A 357 59.43 -30.92 33.51
C GLY A 357 59.49 -31.84 34.72
N ALA A 358 58.40 -31.93 35.50
CA ALA A 358 58.29 -32.83 36.65
C ALA A 358 58.44 -34.32 36.23
N SER A 359 57.96 -34.70 35.04
CA SER A 359 58.18 -36.04 34.49
C SER A 359 59.65 -36.29 34.12
N MET A 360 60.38 -35.28 33.61
CA MET A 360 61.81 -35.38 33.36
C MET A 360 62.62 -35.48 34.66
N GLU A 361 62.28 -34.69 35.68
CA GLU A 361 62.88 -34.79 37.01
C GLU A 361 62.61 -36.15 37.66
N ALA A 362 61.38 -36.66 37.58
CA ALA A 362 61.03 -38.00 38.08
C ALA A 362 61.80 -39.11 37.34
N LEU A 363 62.03 -38.98 36.03
CA LEU A 363 62.87 -39.91 35.27
C LEU A 363 64.35 -39.83 35.68
N ALA A 364 64.89 -38.63 35.90
CA ALA A 364 66.26 -38.42 36.36
C ALA A 364 66.48 -38.97 37.78
N LEU A 365 65.53 -38.72 38.70
CA LEU A 365 65.54 -39.29 40.05
C LEU A 365 65.41 -40.82 40.01
N LYS A 366 64.54 -41.37 39.17
CA LYS A 366 64.42 -42.83 38.98
C LYS A 366 65.71 -43.46 38.43
N ALA A 367 66.40 -42.79 37.50
CA ALA A 367 67.71 -43.23 37.02
C ALA A 367 68.76 -43.20 38.15
N LYS A 368 68.78 -42.15 38.97
CA LYS A 368 69.67 -42.04 40.14
C LYS A 368 69.40 -43.10 41.20
N VAL A 369 68.13 -43.38 41.51
CA VAL A 369 67.72 -44.46 42.42
C VAL A 369 68.12 -45.83 41.88
N ASN A 370 67.99 -46.08 40.57
CA ASN A 370 68.46 -47.32 39.95
C ASN A 370 70.00 -47.47 40.04
N ALA A 371 70.76 -46.39 39.84
CA ALA A 371 72.21 -46.39 40.00
C ALA A 371 72.62 -46.67 41.45
N MET A 372 72.03 -45.96 42.42
CA MET A 372 72.26 -46.19 43.86
C MET A 372 71.84 -47.60 44.30
N ARG A 373 70.84 -48.20 43.65
CA ARG A 373 70.44 -49.59 43.90
C ARG A 373 71.48 -50.58 43.38
N LEU A 374 72.03 -50.37 42.18
CA LEU A 374 73.14 -51.18 41.66
C LEU A 374 74.39 -51.06 42.54
N GLU A 375 74.71 -49.84 43.01
CA GLU A 375 75.77 -49.61 44.00
C GLU A 375 75.50 -50.40 45.29
N LEU A 376 74.29 -50.33 45.84
CA LEU A 376 73.88 -51.09 47.04
C LEU A 376 73.98 -52.61 46.83
N ASP A 377 73.50 -53.12 45.69
CA ASP A 377 73.54 -54.55 45.36
C ASP A 377 75.00 -55.05 45.23
N THR A 378 75.91 -54.25 44.64
CA THR A 378 77.35 -54.59 44.58
C THR A 378 78.05 -54.47 45.93
N LEU A 379 77.69 -53.50 46.78
CA LEU A 379 78.19 -53.38 48.14
C LEU A 379 77.70 -54.54 49.04
N GLN A 380 76.46 -55.00 48.84
CA GLN A 380 75.93 -56.18 49.52
C GLN A 380 76.65 -57.46 49.05
N GLU A 381 76.98 -57.59 47.76
CA GLU A 381 77.77 -58.70 47.26
C GLU A 381 79.21 -58.68 47.84
N GLN A 382 79.82 -57.50 47.95
CA GLN A 382 81.11 -57.32 48.62
C GLN A 382 81.04 -57.66 50.11
N LYS A 383 80.00 -57.21 50.83
CA LYS A 383 79.75 -57.59 52.23
C LYS A 383 79.67 -59.10 52.36
N ASN A 384 78.84 -59.76 51.57
CA ASN A 384 78.67 -61.22 51.62
C ASN A 384 79.99 -61.97 51.36
N LYS A 385 80.84 -61.48 50.45
CA LYS A 385 82.18 -62.05 50.18
C LYS A 385 83.13 -61.88 51.38
N LEU A 386 83.16 -60.71 52.01
CA LEU A 386 83.96 -60.44 53.21
C LEU A 386 83.46 -61.22 54.43
N GLU A 387 82.14 -61.40 54.55
CA GLU A 387 81.49 -62.15 55.64
C GLU A 387 81.83 -63.65 55.52
N GLN A 388 81.73 -64.24 54.31
CA GLN A 388 82.23 -65.59 54.05
C GLN A 388 83.75 -65.74 54.25
N GLN A 389 84.54 -64.71 53.93
CA GLN A 389 85.99 -64.74 54.19
C GLN A 389 86.27 -64.75 55.70
N ASN A 390 85.55 -63.92 56.46
CA ASN A 390 85.66 -63.87 57.91
C ASN A 390 85.18 -65.18 58.58
N GLU A 391 84.08 -65.79 58.11
CA GLU A 391 83.65 -67.12 58.55
C GLU A 391 84.73 -68.19 58.30
N ARG A 392 85.37 -68.19 57.13
CA ARG A 392 86.47 -69.11 56.81
C ARG A 392 87.66 -68.89 57.74
N SER A 393 88.11 -67.65 57.93
CA SER A 393 89.22 -67.35 58.84
C SER A 393 88.88 -67.64 60.30
N GLN A 394 87.65 -67.41 60.76
CA GLN A 394 87.18 -67.85 62.08
C GLN A 394 87.20 -69.37 62.22
N LYS A 395 86.79 -70.12 61.18
CA LYS A 395 86.87 -71.58 61.17
C LYS A 395 88.32 -72.08 61.17
N GLU A 396 89.20 -71.47 60.37
CA GLU A 396 90.64 -71.75 60.34
C GLU A 396 91.30 -71.47 61.71
N HIS A 397 90.92 -70.37 62.37
CA HIS A 397 91.34 -70.06 63.73
C HIS A 397 90.81 -71.08 64.75
N ALA A 398 89.55 -71.50 64.66
CA ALA A 398 88.98 -72.52 65.54
C ALA A 398 89.61 -73.91 65.33
N GLU A 399 89.88 -74.30 64.08
CA GLU A 399 90.62 -75.52 63.76
C GLU A 399 92.08 -75.45 64.22
N SER A 400 92.70 -74.27 64.19
CA SER A 400 94.05 -74.04 64.72
C SER A 400 94.07 -74.09 66.26
N LEU A 401 93.06 -73.54 66.91
CA LEU A 401 92.87 -73.61 68.37
C LEU A 401 92.66 -75.06 68.81
N ALA A 402 91.78 -75.81 68.15
CA ALA A 402 91.59 -77.24 68.44
C ALA A 402 92.88 -78.06 68.22
N LYS A 403 93.68 -77.75 67.20
CA LYS A 403 95.02 -78.35 67.02
C LYS A 403 95.94 -78.00 68.19
N MET A 404 95.95 -76.75 68.66
CA MET A 404 96.70 -76.34 69.85
C MET A 404 96.23 -77.05 71.12
N GLU A 405 94.92 -77.22 71.30
CA GLU A 405 94.32 -77.96 72.43
C GLU A 405 94.72 -79.45 72.41
N THR A 406 94.68 -80.11 71.24
CA THR A 406 95.18 -81.49 71.13
C THR A 406 96.69 -81.60 71.39
N LEU A 407 97.49 -80.60 70.99
CA LEU A 407 98.91 -80.55 71.35
C LEU A 407 99.12 -80.33 72.85
N ASN A 408 98.32 -79.49 73.51
CA ASN A 408 98.34 -79.33 74.97
C ASN A 408 97.90 -80.60 75.72
N ALA A 409 96.92 -81.34 75.21
CA ALA A 409 96.54 -82.65 75.76
C ALA A 409 97.68 -83.67 75.62
N ASN A 410 98.33 -83.73 74.45
CA ASN A 410 99.51 -84.56 74.22
C ASN A 410 100.70 -84.16 75.12
N LEU A 411 100.90 -82.86 75.37
CA LEU A 411 101.89 -82.37 76.32
C LEU A 411 101.55 -82.79 77.77
N SER A 412 100.28 -82.74 78.17
CA SER A 412 99.83 -83.23 79.48
C SER A 412 100.04 -84.74 79.66
N ASP A 413 99.89 -85.54 78.60
CA ASP A 413 100.19 -86.99 78.65
C ASP A 413 101.70 -87.29 78.59
N GLN A 414 102.50 -86.43 77.97
CA GLN A 414 103.97 -86.44 78.13
C GLN A 414 104.37 -86.07 79.57
N GLU A 415 103.73 -85.08 80.18
CA GLU A 415 103.97 -84.63 81.57
C GLU A 415 103.68 -85.77 82.58
N LYS A 416 102.52 -86.44 82.47
CA LYS A 416 102.18 -87.68 83.23
C LYS A 416 103.14 -88.84 82.97
N THR A 417 103.90 -88.82 81.87
CA THR A 417 104.90 -89.84 81.55
C THR A 417 106.27 -89.47 82.13
N ILE A 418 106.62 -88.19 82.21
CA ILE A 418 107.78 -87.69 82.94
C ILE A 418 107.62 -87.92 84.45
N GLU A 419 106.43 -87.63 84.99
CA GLU A 419 106.11 -87.84 86.42
C GLU A 419 106.29 -89.30 86.85
N ARG A 420 105.92 -90.25 85.99
CA ARG A 420 106.16 -91.69 86.16
C ARG A 420 107.65 -92.04 86.24
N MET A 421 108.47 -91.51 85.33
CA MET A 421 109.92 -91.72 85.33
C MET A 421 110.60 -91.12 86.59
N CYS A 422 110.08 -90.00 87.11
CA CYS A 422 110.56 -89.42 88.37
C CYS A 422 110.33 -90.37 89.56
N GLU A 423 109.19 -91.05 89.61
CA GLU A 423 108.86 -91.99 90.69
C GLU A 423 109.63 -93.32 90.59
N GLU A 424 109.89 -93.81 89.37
CA GLU A 424 110.82 -94.93 89.12
C GLU A 424 112.26 -94.58 89.56
N ASN A 425 112.72 -93.35 89.32
CA ASN A 425 114.06 -92.88 89.71
C ASN A 425 114.21 -92.74 91.26
N LYS A 426 113.14 -92.40 91.98
CA LYS A 426 113.11 -92.49 93.46
C LYS A 426 113.34 -93.94 93.92
N GLN A 427 112.65 -94.91 93.31
CA GLN A 427 112.78 -96.33 93.69
C GLN A 427 114.20 -96.87 93.41
N ALA A 428 114.82 -96.48 92.29
CA ALA A 428 116.21 -96.83 91.97
C ALA A 428 117.20 -96.36 93.05
N LYS A 429 117.04 -95.12 93.56
CA LYS A 429 117.86 -94.61 94.68
C LYS A 429 117.69 -95.42 95.96
N THR A 430 116.47 -95.89 96.26
CA THR A 430 116.19 -96.70 97.46
C THR A 430 116.80 -98.09 97.40
N ILE A 431 116.92 -98.70 96.21
CA ILE A 431 117.56 -100.01 96.03
C ILE A 431 119.08 -99.91 96.19
N SER A 432 119.71 -98.88 95.63
CA SER A 432 121.17 -98.67 95.69
C SER A 432 121.71 -98.61 97.13
N SER A 433 121.02 -97.91 98.03
CA SER A 433 121.44 -97.79 99.44
C SER A 433 121.41 -99.10 100.23
N LYS A 434 120.52 -100.04 99.87
CA LYS A 434 120.45 -101.39 100.45
C LYS A 434 121.55 -102.32 99.96
N LEU A 435 122.13 -102.09 98.79
CA LEU A 435 123.22 -102.93 98.27
C LEU A 435 124.54 -102.65 99.02
N MET A 436 124.87 -101.37 99.20
CA MET A 436 126.12 -100.91 99.83
C MET A 436 126.27 -101.30 101.32
N SER A 437 125.16 -101.51 102.03
CA SER A 437 125.16 -101.94 103.43
C SER A 437 125.40 -103.44 103.60
N ASN A 438 124.90 -104.26 102.66
CA ASN A 438 125.09 -105.72 102.69
C ASN A 438 126.54 -106.13 102.35
N GLN A 439 127.20 -105.44 101.41
CA GLN A 439 128.61 -105.72 101.06
C GLN A 439 129.54 -105.61 102.29
N ARG A 440 129.40 -104.52 103.08
CA ARG A 440 130.15 -104.27 104.32
C ARG A 440 129.86 -105.25 105.47
N LEU A 441 128.92 -106.19 105.30
CA LEU A 441 128.62 -107.27 106.24
C LEU A 441 129.18 -108.63 105.77
N ALA A 442 129.39 -108.81 104.47
CA ALA A 442 130.03 -110.00 103.90
C ALA A 442 131.53 -110.03 104.20
N GLU A 443 132.23 -108.92 103.98
CA GLU A 443 133.69 -108.78 104.16
C GLU A 443 134.13 -109.19 105.58
N ARG A 444 133.52 -108.61 106.62
CA ARG A 444 133.82 -108.93 108.03
C ARG A 444 133.50 -110.38 108.44
N LYS A 445 132.63 -111.09 107.71
CA LYS A 445 132.31 -112.51 107.98
C LYS A 445 133.30 -113.47 107.32
N MET A 446 134.03 -113.05 106.28
CA MET A 446 135.09 -113.86 105.67
C MET A 446 136.38 -113.82 106.49
N GLU A 447 136.74 -112.66 107.06
CA GLU A 447 137.92 -112.47 107.91
C GLU A 447 137.93 -113.41 109.13
N GLU A 448 136.82 -113.43 109.90
CA GLU A 448 136.68 -114.33 111.05
C GLU A 448 136.71 -115.83 110.68
N LEU A 449 136.30 -116.19 109.46
CA LEU A 449 136.18 -117.58 109.05
C LEU A 449 137.56 -118.19 108.75
N ALA A 450 138.47 -117.41 108.17
CA ALA A 450 139.84 -117.84 107.88
C ALA A 450 140.64 -118.18 109.16
N GLU A 451 140.55 -117.33 110.19
CA GLU A 451 141.28 -117.54 111.45
C GLU A 451 140.74 -118.74 112.25
N LYS A 452 139.42 -118.95 112.22
CA LYS A 452 138.78 -120.11 112.87
C LYS A 452 139.11 -121.43 112.17
N PHE A 453 139.37 -121.43 110.85
CA PHE A 453 139.79 -122.63 110.13
C PHE A 453 141.21 -123.08 110.47
N ARG A 454 142.17 -122.14 110.66
CA ARG A 454 143.56 -122.47 111.04
C ARG A 454 143.63 -123.31 112.32
N LYS A 455 143.09 -122.79 113.43
CA LYS A 455 143.10 -123.51 114.73
C LYS A 455 142.32 -124.83 114.72
N LYS A 456 141.23 -124.92 113.96
CA LYS A 456 140.38 -126.13 113.93
C LYS A 456 141.08 -127.34 113.31
N MET A 457 142.10 -127.14 112.48
CA MET A 457 142.79 -128.23 111.78
C MET A 457 143.80 -128.97 112.68
N GLU A 458 144.48 -128.26 113.58
CA GLU A 458 145.48 -128.83 114.50
C GLU A 458 144.84 -129.78 115.55
N ASP A 459 143.63 -129.48 116.02
CA ASP A 459 142.97 -130.28 117.07
C ASP A 459 142.18 -131.50 116.54
N ASN A 460 141.69 -131.50 115.31
CA ASN A 460 140.90 -132.63 114.80
C ASN A 460 141.73 -133.90 114.55
N ILE A 461 143.04 -133.76 114.31
CA ILE A 461 143.98 -134.89 114.24
C ILE A 461 144.08 -135.61 115.60
N ARG A 462 143.88 -134.90 116.72
CA ARG A 462 143.88 -135.47 118.07
C ARG A 462 142.59 -136.25 118.41
N LEU A 463 141.43 -135.83 117.89
CA LEU A 463 140.13 -136.28 118.41
C LEU A 463 139.48 -137.44 117.65
N LEU A 464 139.90 -137.72 116.41
CA LEU A 464 139.33 -138.79 115.57
C LEU A 464 139.51 -140.20 116.17
N HIS A 465 140.50 -140.40 117.04
CA HIS A 465 140.86 -141.70 117.61
C HIS A 465 139.86 -142.30 118.63
N GLN A 466 138.80 -141.59 119.05
CA GLN A 466 137.99 -142.02 120.22
C GLN A 466 136.47 -142.23 119.99
N ARG A 467 135.88 -141.82 118.86
CA ARG A 467 134.40 -141.69 118.76
C ARG A 467 133.63 -142.78 118.01
N LEU A 468 134.28 -143.79 117.43
CA LEU A 468 133.62 -144.78 116.57
C LEU A 468 132.82 -145.87 117.32
N HIS A 469 132.77 -145.87 118.65
CA HIS A 469 132.48 -147.08 119.44
C HIS A 469 131.02 -147.24 119.98
N VAL A 470 130.14 -146.24 119.86
CA VAL A 470 128.97 -146.12 120.78
C VAL A 470 127.58 -146.00 120.11
N ALA A 471 127.49 -145.76 118.80
CA ALA A 471 126.28 -145.13 118.22
C ALA A 471 125.12 -146.04 117.73
N GLU A 472 125.25 -147.38 117.72
CA GLU A 472 124.35 -148.26 116.93
C GLU A 472 123.12 -148.85 117.65
N GLN A 473 122.90 -148.58 118.95
CA GLN A 473 122.12 -149.51 119.80
C GLN A 473 120.59 -149.29 119.91
N VAL A 474 120.01 -148.11 119.59
CA VAL A 474 118.66 -147.74 120.12
C VAL A 474 117.70 -147.11 119.09
N ASN A 475 117.10 -147.91 118.19
CA ASN A 475 116.15 -147.41 117.17
C ASN A 475 115.12 -148.48 116.73
N ASN A 476 114.04 -148.75 117.49
CA ASN A 476 113.24 -149.97 117.30
C ASN A 476 111.69 -149.86 117.26
N GLU A 477 111.02 -148.82 117.81
CA GLU A 477 109.60 -148.97 118.20
C GLU A 477 108.56 -148.01 117.53
N ASN A 478 107.68 -148.67 116.77
CA ASN A 478 106.47 -148.27 116.01
C ASN A 478 105.49 -147.25 116.66
N LYS A 479 104.62 -146.47 115.96
CA LYS A 479 103.78 -146.65 114.73
C LYS A 479 102.49 -147.48 114.93
N ASN A 480 101.33 -146.85 115.15
CA ASN A 480 100.02 -147.45 114.82
C ASN A 480 98.79 -146.51 114.91
N SER A 481 97.65 -146.99 114.38
CA SER A 481 96.25 -146.52 114.60
C SER A 481 95.66 -145.40 113.72
N CYS A 482 95.46 -145.70 112.43
CA CYS A 482 94.43 -145.07 111.59
C CYS A 482 93.76 -146.19 110.76
N LYS A 483 92.52 -146.61 111.10
CA LYS A 483 91.97 -147.85 110.50
C LYS A 483 90.45 -148.09 110.43
N MET A 484 89.59 -147.48 111.28
CA MET A 484 88.27 -148.08 111.55
C MET A 484 87.03 -147.43 110.90
N THR A 485 87.03 -146.15 110.53
CA THR A 485 85.80 -145.43 110.09
C THR A 485 85.62 -145.28 108.57
N LYS A 486 86.44 -145.95 107.76
CA LYS A 486 86.21 -146.09 106.30
C LYS A 486 85.11 -147.12 105.97
N GLN A 487 84.81 -147.99 106.93
CA GLN A 487 83.73 -148.97 106.87
C GLN A 487 82.66 -148.50 107.87
N ARG A 488 81.38 -148.40 107.48
CA ARG A 488 80.68 -149.23 106.50
C ARG A 488 79.42 -148.52 106.00
N TYR A 489 78.62 -149.28 105.24
CA TYR A 489 77.18 -149.20 105.04
C TYR A 489 76.58 -147.88 105.54
N GLU A 490 76.47 -146.87 104.68
CA GLU A 490 75.86 -146.94 103.34
C GLU A 490 74.38 -147.39 103.48
N GLU A 491 73.50 -146.99 102.57
CA GLU A 491 72.12 -147.53 102.42
C GLU A 491 71.04 -147.23 103.50
N GLU A 492 71.34 -146.79 104.74
CA GLU A 492 70.29 -146.29 105.66
C GLU A 492 69.71 -144.89 105.29
N ASN A 493 70.00 -144.42 104.07
CA ASN A 493 69.44 -143.22 103.45
C ASN A 493 67.99 -143.42 102.96
N LYS A 494 67.10 -143.96 103.80
CA LYS A 494 65.86 -144.64 103.37
C LYS A 494 64.58 -144.29 104.14
N VAL A 495 64.66 -143.54 105.24
CA VAL A 495 63.52 -143.34 106.16
C VAL A 495 63.40 -141.86 106.56
N LEU A 496 62.22 -141.28 106.26
CA LEU A 496 61.70 -139.99 106.74
C LEU A 496 62.54 -138.73 106.39
N GLY A 497 62.02 -137.70 105.70
CA GLY A 497 60.62 -137.44 105.32
C GLY A 497 59.80 -136.76 106.42
N GLU A 498 60.33 -136.65 107.65
CA GLU A 498 59.70 -135.97 108.77
C GLU A 498 60.71 -135.07 109.51
N LYS A 499 60.71 -133.77 109.15
CA LYS A 499 60.28 -132.67 110.04
C LYS A 499 60.96 -131.34 109.69
N VAL A 500 60.13 -130.36 109.29
CA VAL A 500 60.41 -128.92 109.53
C VAL A 500 59.90 -128.60 110.94
N ALA A 501 60.50 -129.26 111.93
CA ALA A 501 60.19 -129.19 113.36
C ALA A 501 61.35 -129.84 114.14
N THR A 502 62.08 -129.15 115.02
CA THR A 502 61.83 -127.82 115.59
C THR A 502 63.12 -127.25 116.16
N TYR A 503 63.36 -125.97 115.88
CA TYR A 503 64.23 -125.03 116.62
C TYR A 503 65.74 -125.31 116.71
N GLU A 504 66.46 -124.19 116.88
CA GLU A 504 67.75 -123.95 117.56
C GLU A 504 68.82 -125.08 117.59
N GLU A 505 70.10 -124.85 117.28
CA GLU A 505 70.88 -123.62 117.53
C GLU A 505 72.16 -123.51 116.62
N GLU A 506 72.78 -122.32 116.61
CA GLU A 506 74.16 -121.93 116.18
C GLU A 506 74.92 -122.71 115.07
N LEU A 507 75.26 -122.10 113.92
CA LEU A 507 76.23 -121.00 113.67
C LEU A 507 77.74 -121.31 113.87
N ARG A 508 78.44 -121.50 112.73
CA ARG A 508 79.66 -120.74 112.34
C ARG A 508 80.15 -121.13 110.93
N ALA A 509 80.77 -120.26 110.12
CA ALA A 509 81.17 -118.85 110.32
C ALA A 509 81.34 -118.07 108.99
N LEU A 510 81.56 -116.75 109.14
CA LEU A 510 82.31 -115.84 108.26
C LEU A 510 81.68 -115.29 106.96
N LYS A 511 81.33 -113.99 107.03
CA LYS A 511 81.90 -112.85 106.26
C LYS A 511 80.85 -112.04 105.47
N GLU A 512 80.32 -110.90 105.92
CA GLU A 512 80.93 -109.58 106.29
C GLU A 512 81.77 -108.94 105.15
N ASP A 513 81.64 -107.70 104.68
CA ASP A 513 80.62 -106.64 104.76
C ASP A 513 80.96 -105.58 103.66
N ALA A 514 80.28 -104.47 103.35
CA ALA A 514 79.17 -103.70 103.97
C ALA A 514 78.36 -102.90 102.91
N ASP A 515 77.41 -102.07 103.38
CA ASP A 515 76.58 -101.07 102.67
C ASP A 515 77.35 -99.69 102.51
N PRO A 516 76.81 -98.55 101.99
CA PRO A 516 75.45 -98.28 101.48
C PRO A 516 75.24 -97.52 100.15
N THR A 517 74.08 -97.82 99.56
CA THR A 517 73.01 -97.04 98.86
C THR A 517 73.01 -95.46 98.86
N PRO A 518 72.09 -94.72 98.15
CA PRO A 518 71.18 -95.01 96.99
C PRO A 518 71.02 -93.86 95.90
N SER A 519 70.08 -94.05 94.94
CA SER A 519 69.23 -93.01 94.25
C SER A 519 69.78 -92.20 93.04
N GLN A 520 69.00 -91.79 92.00
CA GLN A 520 67.59 -92.06 91.57
C GLN A 520 67.30 -91.62 90.09
N VAL A 521 66.46 -92.39 89.36
CA VAL A 521 65.32 -92.03 88.43
C VAL A 521 65.53 -91.05 87.21
N THR A 522 65.07 -91.21 85.92
CA THR A 522 64.07 -92.05 85.14
C THR A 522 62.71 -91.33 84.84
N LEU A 523 61.99 -91.32 83.68
CA LEU A 523 62.10 -91.89 82.30
C LEU A 523 61.67 -90.87 81.18
N TYR A 524 60.79 -91.20 80.20
CA TYR A 524 60.55 -90.49 78.91
C TYR A 524 59.18 -90.83 78.23
N PHE A 525 58.30 -89.83 77.93
CA PHE A 525 57.13 -89.85 76.97
C PHE A 525 55.96 -90.87 77.27
N PRO A 526 54.81 -91.02 76.51
CA PRO A 526 54.26 -90.39 75.28
C PRO A 526 52.73 -89.92 75.35
N ASN A 527 51.92 -90.09 74.27
CA ASN A 527 50.60 -89.45 73.96
C ASN A 527 49.28 -90.24 74.31
N GLU A 528 48.14 -89.51 74.23
CA GLU A 528 46.87 -89.81 73.45
C GLU A 528 45.55 -90.39 74.04
N PHE A 529 44.44 -90.09 73.29
CA PHE A 529 43.04 -90.62 73.27
C PHE A 529 41.86 -89.97 74.06
N GLU A 530 40.63 -90.41 73.75
CA GLU A 530 39.34 -89.64 73.67
C GLU A 530 38.31 -89.84 74.82
N LEU A 531 37.19 -89.06 74.83
CA LEU A 531 35.79 -89.53 74.51
C LEU A 531 34.60 -88.89 75.33
N VAL A 532 33.53 -88.41 74.64
CA VAL A 532 32.10 -88.17 75.08
C VAL A 532 31.81 -87.16 76.23
N GLY A 533 30.67 -86.44 76.30
CA GLY A 533 29.60 -86.17 75.31
C GLY A 533 28.21 -85.72 75.89
N LEU A 534 27.46 -84.95 75.08
CA LEU A 534 25.98 -84.69 75.06
C LEU A 534 25.26 -83.73 76.07
N ILE A 535 24.33 -82.95 75.47
CA ILE A 535 23.10 -82.28 75.98
C ILE A 535 23.22 -81.12 77.00
N GLU A 536 22.90 -79.90 76.53
CA GLU A 536 21.85 -79.06 77.14
C GLU A 536 21.15 -78.25 76.02
N LEU A 537 19.82 -78.16 76.05
CA LEU A 537 19.02 -77.69 74.90
C LEU A 537 17.70 -77.03 75.34
N ASP A 538 17.76 -75.84 75.94
CA ASP A 538 16.54 -75.05 76.24
C ASP A 538 16.71 -73.51 76.19
N LEU A 539 17.93 -72.99 75.96
CA LEU A 539 18.19 -71.53 75.92
C LEU A 539 18.06 -70.87 74.54
N LYS A 540 17.90 -71.64 73.45
CA LYS A 540 18.03 -71.14 72.07
C LYS A 540 16.74 -70.65 71.40
N VAL A 541 15.59 -70.67 72.08
CA VAL A 541 14.30 -70.25 71.47
C VAL A 541 14.07 -68.75 71.64
N GLU A 542 14.21 -68.22 72.85
CA GLU A 542 13.78 -66.85 73.16
C GLU A 542 14.82 -65.79 72.71
N GLU A 543 16.13 -66.07 72.78
CA GLU A 543 17.15 -65.23 72.12
C GLU A 543 16.91 -65.11 70.61
N HIS A 544 16.55 -66.22 69.95
CA HIS A 544 16.27 -66.23 68.51
C HIS A 544 15.03 -65.39 68.17
N LYS A 545 14.05 -65.36 69.07
CA LYS A 545 12.82 -64.58 68.94
C LYS A 545 13.08 -63.09 69.09
N GLU A 546 13.89 -62.66 70.06
CA GLU A 546 14.29 -61.25 70.20
C GLU A 546 15.25 -60.80 69.07
N TYR A 547 16.15 -61.68 68.63
CA TYR A 547 16.97 -61.46 67.43
C TYR A 547 16.11 -61.27 66.18
N VAL A 548 15.13 -62.15 65.94
CA VAL A 548 14.19 -62.06 64.81
C VAL A 548 13.31 -60.82 64.92
N MET A 549 12.77 -60.49 66.09
CA MET A 549 11.97 -59.27 66.29
C MET A 549 12.80 -57.99 66.07
N THR A 550 14.07 -57.99 66.48
CA THR A 550 15.01 -56.88 66.21
C THR A 550 15.32 -56.79 64.72
N ARG A 551 15.56 -57.92 64.05
CA ARG A 551 15.82 -58.00 62.60
C ARG A 551 14.62 -57.52 61.78
N VAL A 552 13.41 -57.97 62.13
CA VAL A 552 12.14 -57.55 61.52
C VAL A 552 11.89 -56.07 61.79
N SER A 553 12.10 -55.58 63.01
CA SER A 553 11.96 -54.15 63.34
C SER A 553 12.92 -53.26 62.55
N LYS A 554 14.15 -53.73 62.29
CA LYS A 554 15.10 -53.04 61.41
C LYS A 554 14.62 -53.04 59.96
N MET A 555 14.24 -54.21 59.41
CA MET A 555 13.71 -54.33 58.05
C MET A 555 12.43 -53.51 57.83
N MET A 556 11.56 -53.41 58.84
CA MET A 556 10.34 -52.61 58.81
C MET A 556 10.66 -51.11 58.62
N ARG A 557 11.64 -50.58 59.38
CA ARG A 557 12.10 -49.19 59.22
C ARG A 557 12.76 -48.93 57.86
N GLU A 558 13.52 -49.90 57.34
CA GLU A 558 14.12 -49.83 56.01
C GLU A 558 13.04 -49.83 54.90
N VAL A 559 11.96 -50.60 55.07
CA VAL A 559 10.78 -50.61 54.18
C VAL A 559 9.97 -49.33 54.28
N ASP A 560 9.70 -48.81 55.48
CA ASP A 560 8.97 -47.53 55.63
C ASP A 560 9.78 -46.35 55.08
N PHE A 561 11.12 -46.32 55.26
CA PHE A 561 11.98 -45.34 54.61
C PHE A 561 11.93 -45.44 53.07
N ALA A 562 11.98 -46.66 52.53
CA ALA A 562 11.87 -46.88 51.08
C ALA A 562 10.49 -46.44 50.54
N LYS A 563 9.43 -46.70 51.29
CA LYS A 563 8.04 -46.29 50.99
C LYS A 563 7.89 -44.76 51.03
N ASP A 564 8.45 -44.07 52.01
CA ASP A 564 8.43 -42.60 52.06
C ASP A 564 9.28 -41.95 50.97
N TRP A 565 10.42 -42.57 50.62
CA TRP A 565 11.23 -42.17 49.47
C TRP A 565 10.44 -42.32 48.15
N VAL A 566 9.75 -43.45 47.95
CA VAL A 566 8.86 -43.69 46.80
C VAL A 566 7.70 -42.70 46.79
N ASN A 567 7.06 -42.43 47.94
CA ASN A 567 5.97 -41.45 48.06
C ASN A 567 6.44 -40.04 47.66
N LYS A 568 7.62 -39.61 48.14
CA LYS A 568 8.21 -38.32 47.76
C LYS A 568 8.50 -38.25 46.27
N ARG A 569 9.14 -39.28 45.70
CA ARG A 569 9.40 -39.34 44.24
C ARG A 569 8.11 -39.36 43.41
N ASN A 570 7.06 -40.02 43.87
CA ASN A 570 5.74 -40.00 43.22
C ASN A 570 5.02 -38.65 43.35
N GLY A 571 5.40 -37.81 44.34
CA GLY A 571 5.02 -36.40 44.40
C GLY A 571 5.76 -35.57 43.35
N GLU A 572 7.10 -35.62 43.36
CA GLU A 572 7.96 -34.92 42.40
C GLU A 572 7.64 -35.28 40.94
N VAL A 573 7.38 -36.55 40.64
CA VAL A 573 6.98 -37.02 39.29
C VAL A 573 5.60 -36.50 38.88
N ARG A 574 4.69 -36.28 39.83
CA ARG A 574 3.37 -35.70 39.56
C ARG A 574 3.48 -34.20 39.26
N GLU A 575 4.22 -33.47 40.10
CA GLU A 575 4.52 -32.05 39.87
C GLU A 575 5.26 -31.82 38.54
N LEU A 576 6.24 -32.67 38.21
CA LEU A 576 6.90 -32.64 36.90
C LEU A 576 5.94 -32.93 35.75
N LYS A 577 5.00 -33.89 35.92
CA LYS A 577 3.98 -34.18 34.90
C LYS A 577 3.04 -32.99 34.70
N ASP A 578 2.50 -32.43 35.78
CA ASP A 578 1.58 -31.30 35.73
C ASP A 578 2.27 -30.07 35.09
N ASN A 579 3.57 -29.86 35.34
CA ASN A 579 4.37 -28.86 34.63
C ASN A 579 4.56 -29.18 33.13
N VAL A 580 4.79 -30.43 32.75
CA VAL A 580 4.89 -30.85 31.34
C VAL A 580 3.56 -30.66 30.59
N ASP A 581 2.44 -31.02 31.20
CA ASP A 581 1.11 -30.85 30.60
C ASP A 581 0.76 -29.34 30.48
N ASN A 582 1.10 -28.51 31.47
CA ASN A 582 0.98 -27.04 31.38
C ASN A 582 1.85 -26.44 30.24
N LEU A 583 3.11 -26.88 30.11
CA LEU A 583 4.00 -26.43 29.03
C LEU A 583 3.50 -26.86 27.65
N LYS A 584 2.94 -28.07 27.54
CA LYS A 584 2.32 -28.58 26.31
C LYS A 584 1.10 -27.75 25.91
N ASP A 585 0.23 -27.40 26.85
CA ASP A 585 -0.90 -26.51 26.60
C ASP A 585 -0.47 -25.10 26.18
N SER A 586 0.63 -24.59 26.74
CA SER A 586 1.23 -23.33 26.32
C SER A 586 1.83 -23.42 24.91
N LEU A 587 2.41 -24.57 24.53
CA LEU A 587 2.96 -24.82 23.20
C LEU A 587 1.85 -24.89 22.14
N ASN A 588 0.79 -25.66 22.39
CA ASN A 588 -0.37 -25.77 21.50
C ASN A 588 -0.97 -24.37 21.20
N LYS A 589 -1.18 -23.55 22.23
CA LYS A 589 -1.68 -22.16 22.10
C LYS A 589 -0.73 -21.25 21.33
N LYS A 590 0.57 -21.58 21.27
CA LYS A 590 1.56 -20.85 20.47
C LYS A 590 1.59 -21.34 19.02
N GLU A 591 1.41 -22.62 18.78
CA GLU A 591 1.28 -23.22 17.45
C GLU A 591 0.01 -22.72 16.73
N GLU A 592 -1.13 -22.65 17.44
CA GLU A 592 -2.36 -22.00 16.96
C GLU A 592 -2.14 -20.53 16.58
N GLN A 593 -1.44 -19.77 17.42
CA GLN A 593 -1.08 -18.37 17.13
C GLN A 593 -0.14 -18.26 15.92
N GLU A 594 0.80 -19.19 15.75
CA GLU A 594 1.72 -19.22 14.61
C GLU A 594 0.96 -19.51 13.30
N VAL A 595 0.04 -20.47 13.28
CA VAL A 595 -0.80 -20.77 12.10
C VAL A 595 -1.62 -19.55 11.69
N LEU A 596 -2.27 -18.87 12.64
CA LEU A 596 -3.03 -17.64 12.38
C LEU A 596 -2.17 -16.48 11.90
N LEU A 597 -0.89 -16.41 12.31
CA LEU A 597 0.06 -15.42 11.80
C LEU A 597 0.55 -15.77 10.39
N ARG A 598 0.83 -17.06 10.11
CA ARG A 598 1.21 -17.54 8.78
C ARG A 598 0.12 -17.29 7.74
N GLU A 599 -1.15 -17.53 8.09
CA GLU A 599 -2.30 -17.20 7.23
C GLU A 599 -2.39 -15.69 6.94
N LYS A 600 -2.19 -14.84 7.96
CA LYS A 600 -2.18 -13.38 7.78
C LYS A 600 -1.02 -12.91 6.89
N VAL A 601 0.18 -13.47 7.07
CA VAL A 601 1.35 -13.18 6.22
C VAL A 601 1.05 -13.56 4.77
N TRP A 602 0.57 -14.77 4.50
CA TRP A 602 0.23 -15.22 3.15
C TRP A 602 -0.83 -14.32 2.47
N ASN A 603 -1.86 -13.91 3.22
CA ASN A 603 -2.88 -12.98 2.73
C ASN A 603 -2.33 -11.56 2.45
N LEU A 604 -1.28 -11.12 3.16
CA LEU A 604 -0.60 -9.85 2.90
C LEU A 604 0.35 -9.96 1.71
N GLU A 605 1.11 -11.05 1.58
CA GLU A 605 1.98 -11.33 0.44
C GLU A 605 1.19 -11.37 -0.87
N ALA A 606 0.00 -11.99 -0.87
CA ALA A 606 -0.90 -12.01 -2.02
C ALA A 606 -1.37 -10.60 -2.43
N LYS A 607 -1.68 -9.72 -1.46
CA LYS A 607 -2.04 -8.31 -1.72
C LYS A 607 -0.87 -7.52 -2.28
N VAL A 608 0.31 -7.60 -1.64
CA VAL A 608 1.54 -6.93 -2.08
C VAL A 608 1.95 -7.39 -3.49
N SER A 609 1.75 -8.66 -3.83
CA SER A 609 1.96 -9.19 -5.19
C SER A 609 1.03 -8.54 -6.22
N LYS A 610 -0.27 -8.44 -5.91
CA LYS A 610 -1.27 -7.77 -6.76
C LYS A 610 -0.99 -6.27 -6.93
N GLU A 611 -0.73 -5.57 -5.84
CA GLU A 611 -0.37 -4.15 -5.81
C GLU A 611 0.93 -3.89 -6.59
N GLY A 612 1.92 -4.79 -6.50
CA GLY A 612 3.14 -4.73 -7.29
C GLY A 612 2.88 -4.84 -8.80
N GLY A 613 1.97 -5.72 -9.21
CA GLY A 613 1.52 -5.84 -10.60
C GLY A 613 0.77 -4.61 -11.11
N GLU A 614 -0.13 -4.06 -10.30
CA GLU A 614 -0.88 -2.83 -10.61
C GLU A 614 0.04 -1.61 -10.72
N LYS A 615 0.96 -1.44 -9.75
CA LYS A 615 2.00 -0.41 -9.76
C LYS A 615 2.88 -0.50 -11.01
N LEU A 616 3.32 -1.70 -11.39
CA LEU A 616 4.13 -1.92 -12.60
C LEU A 616 3.38 -1.60 -13.89
N ASN A 617 2.05 -1.79 -13.92
CA ASN A 617 1.21 -1.36 -15.04
C ASN A 617 1.00 0.16 -15.06
N LEU A 618 0.85 0.80 -13.90
CA LEU A 618 0.82 2.27 -13.78
C LEU A 618 2.14 2.90 -14.25
N THR A 619 3.30 2.37 -13.86
CA THR A 619 4.62 2.86 -14.35
C THR A 619 4.74 2.75 -15.87
N LYS A 620 4.24 1.67 -16.49
CA LYS A 620 4.18 1.55 -17.97
C LYS A 620 3.30 2.63 -18.59
N ALA A 621 2.13 2.92 -17.99
CA ALA A 621 1.21 3.95 -18.48
C ALA A 621 1.80 5.36 -18.36
N VAL A 622 2.43 5.68 -17.22
CA VAL A 622 3.16 6.93 -17.00
C VAL A 622 4.27 7.10 -18.05
N SER A 623 5.09 6.08 -18.29
CA SER A 623 6.14 6.17 -19.33
C SER A 623 5.61 6.33 -20.76
N GLN A 624 4.38 5.89 -21.05
CA GLN A 624 3.72 6.20 -22.32
C GLN A 624 3.19 7.64 -22.38
N LEU A 625 2.74 8.21 -21.25
CA LEU A 625 2.31 9.61 -21.15
C LEU A 625 3.51 10.56 -21.27
N GLU A 626 4.61 10.30 -20.55
CA GLU A 626 5.89 11.04 -20.67
C GLU A 626 6.33 11.17 -22.13
N LYS A 627 6.32 10.06 -22.88
CA LYS A 627 6.69 10.03 -24.31
C LYS A 627 5.72 10.81 -25.20
N LYS A 628 4.43 10.90 -24.83
CA LYS A 628 3.45 11.74 -25.53
C LYS A 628 3.66 13.22 -25.19
N VAL A 629 3.90 13.56 -23.93
CA VAL A 629 4.19 14.93 -23.47
C VAL A 629 5.44 15.46 -24.15
N ALA A 630 6.57 14.75 -24.11
CA ALA A 630 7.81 15.16 -24.77
C ALA A 630 7.65 15.36 -26.29
N LYS A 631 6.77 14.59 -26.95
CA LYS A 631 6.42 14.81 -28.37
C LYS A 631 5.59 16.08 -28.56
N LEU A 632 4.61 16.34 -27.70
CA LEU A 632 3.79 17.56 -27.76
C LEU A 632 4.61 18.81 -27.46
N GLU A 633 5.51 18.77 -26.47
CA GLU A 633 6.46 19.85 -26.17
C GLU A 633 7.37 20.17 -27.35
N LYS A 634 7.87 19.15 -28.05
CA LYS A 634 8.66 19.35 -29.28
C LYS A 634 7.81 20.01 -30.36
N ASN A 635 6.62 19.47 -30.66
CA ASN A 635 5.71 20.04 -31.66
C ASN A 635 5.29 21.49 -31.32
N MET A 636 5.24 21.85 -30.03
CA MET A 636 4.92 23.20 -29.57
C MET A 636 6.09 24.16 -29.86
N LYS A 637 7.32 23.79 -29.49
CA LYS A 637 8.54 24.57 -29.78
C LYS A 637 8.72 24.82 -31.27
N GLU A 638 8.53 23.79 -32.10
CA GLU A 638 8.58 23.92 -33.57
C GLU A 638 7.57 24.96 -34.09
N LYS A 639 6.36 25.03 -33.50
CA LYS A 639 5.35 26.05 -33.86
C LYS A 639 5.62 27.44 -33.29
N ASP A 640 6.20 27.54 -32.10
CA ASP A 640 6.63 28.83 -31.55
C ASP A 640 7.75 29.43 -32.41
N GLU A 641 8.69 28.62 -32.88
CA GLU A 641 9.73 29.00 -33.85
C GLU A 641 9.12 29.42 -35.21
N GLU A 642 8.16 28.66 -35.75
CA GLU A 642 7.40 29.06 -36.96
C GLU A 642 6.72 30.42 -36.78
N LEU A 643 6.03 30.65 -35.65
CA LEU A 643 5.32 31.89 -35.33
C LEU A 643 6.27 33.08 -35.17
N VAL A 644 7.44 32.89 -34.54
CA VAL A 644 8.49 33.92 -34.49
C VAL A 644 8.96 34.29 -35.89
N SER A 645 9.24 33.30 -36.75
CA SER A 645 9.66 33.54 -38.15
C SER A 645 8.57 34.25 -38.96
N LEU A 646 7.29 33.96 -38.71
CA LEU A 646 6.17 34.63 -39.35
C LEU A 646 6.00 36.06 -38.83
N GLY A 647 6.27 36.29 -37.55
CA GLY A 647 6.36 37.62 -36.95
C GLY A 647 7.45 38.47 -37.60
N GLU A 648 8.62 37.88 -37.90
CA GLU A 648 9.71 38.57 -38.61
C GLU A 648 9.33 38.90 -40.05
N LYS A 649 8.76 37.94 -40.80
CA LYS A 649 8.25 38.16 -42.17
C LYS A 649 7.19 39.27 -42.21
N LYS A 650 6.30 39.35 -41.21
CA LYS A 650 5.33 40.45 -41.05
C LYS A 650 6.01 41.78 -40.73
N ARG A 651 7.01 41.82 -39.83
CA ARG A 651 7.81 43.02 -39.53
C ARG A 651 8.57 43.53 -40.76
N GLU A 652 9.10 42.64 -41.58
CA GLU A 652 9.74 42.96 -42.86
C GLU A 652 8.76 43.56 -43.87
N ALA A 653 7.63 42.90 -44.12
CA ALA A 653 6.59 43.41 -45.02
C ALA A 653 6.07 44.79 -44.60
N ILE A 654 5.89 45.05 -43.30
CA ILE A 654 5.52 46.37 -42.78
C ILE A 654 6.61 47.40 -43.08
N ARG A 655 7.89 47.09 -42.83
CA ARG A 655 9.00 48.01 -43.14
C ARG A 655 9.08 48.34 -44.64
N GLN A 656 8.87 47.36 -45.51
CA GLN A 656 8.83 47.57 -46.97
C GLN A 656 7.65 48.45 -47.41
N LEU A 657 6.47 48.25 -46.80
CA LEU A 657 5.30 49.11 -47.05
C LEU A 657 5.52 50.54 -46.56
N CYS A 658 6.16 50.76 -45.41
CA CYS A 658 6.51 52.10 -44.95
C CYS A 658 7.42 52.83 -45.95
N ILE A 659 8.49 52.18 -46.43
CA ILE A 659 9.40 52.74 -47.43
C ILE A 659 8.66 53.12 -48.72
N LEU A 660 7.72 52.29 -49.17
CA LEU A 660 6.90 52.57 -50.36
C LEU A 660 5.94 53.76 -50.15
N VAL A 661 5.32 53.86 -48.96
CA VAL A 661 4.44 54.96 -48.59
C VAL A 661 5.21 56.28 -48.52
N ASP A 662 6.38 56.31 -47.88
CA ASP A 662 7.21 57.51 -47.80
C ASP A 662 7.76 57.93 -49.17
N PHE A 663 8.19 56.99 -50.02
CA PHE A 663 8.55 57.28 -51.42
C PHE A 663 7.39 57.92 -52.21
N HIS A 664 6.16 57.40 -52.06
CA HIS A 664 4.99 58.00 -52.70
C HIS A 664 4.64 59.36 -52.11
N ARG A 665 4.74 59.54 -50.80
CA ARG A 665 4.54 60.80 -50.08
C ARG A 665 5.51 61.88 -50.56
N ASP A 666 6.79 61.57 -50.68
CA ASP A 666 7.82 62.49 -51.17
C ASP A 666 7.63 62.84 -52.65
N ARG A 667 7.24 61.86 -53.49
CA ARG A 667 6.88 62.16 -54.89
C ARG A 667 5.65 63.07 -54.99
N CYS A 668 4.64 62.87 -54.14
CA CYS A 668 3.47 63.75 -54.07
C CYS A 668 3.82 65.15 -53.55
N ASN A 669 4.71 65.25 -52.54
CA ASN A 669 5.23 66.53 -52.04
C ASN A 669 5.98 67.27 -53.15
N TYR A 670 6.91 66.60 -53.85
CA TYR A 670 7.66 67.16 -54.97
C TYR A 670 6.75 67.68 -56.09
N LEU A 671 5.76 66.89 -56.51
CA LEU A 671 4.81 67.30 -57.55
C LEU A 671 3.95 68.51 -57.12
N LYS A 672 3.51 68.54 -55.85
CA LYS A 672 2.80 69.69 -55.25
C LYS A 672 3.69 70.94 -55.21
N ASP A 673 4.98 70.78 -54.94
CA ASP A 673 5.98 71.84 -54.95
C ASP A 673 6.21 72.40 -56.36
N VAL A 674 6.31 71.55 -57.37
CA VAL A 674 6.41 71.95 -58.79
C VAL A 674 5.15 72.72 -59.21
N VAL A 675 3.95 72.18 -58.93
CA VAL A 675 2.67 72.82 -59.30
C VAL A 675 2.50 74.18 -58.62
N THR A 676 2.84 74.31 -57.33
CA THR A 676 2.75 75.59 -56.61
C THR A 676 3.79 76.59 -57.10
N LYS A 677 5.01 76.17 -57.48
CA LYS A 677 6.01 77.01 -58.15
C LYS A 677 5.54 77.50 -59.51
N SER A 678 5.02 76.62 -60.37
CA SER A 678 4.43 77.01 -61.67
C SER A 678 3.24 77.97 -61.52
N ARG A 679 2.38 77.79 -60.51
CA ARG A 679 1.28 78.73 -60.22
C ARG A 679 1.79 80.09 -59.75
N ARG A 680 2.87 80.16 -58.95
CA ARG A 680 3.52 81.42 -58.57
C ARG A 680 4.17 82.15 -59.75
N VAL A 681 4.65 81.43 -60.78
CA VAL A 681 5.17 82.04 -62.01
C VAL A 681 4.03 82.63 -62.84
N LYS A 682 2.93 81.90 -63.06
CA LYS A 682 1.74 82.39 -63.77
C LYS A 682 1.02 83.57 -63.09
N ASN A 683 1.28 83.81 -61.81
CA ASN A 683 0.76 84.95 -61.04
C ASN A 683 1.78 86.10 -60.93
N LYS A 684 2.88 86.09 -61.71
CA LYS A 684 3.88 87.16 -61.80
C LYS A 684 4.07 87.69 -63.23
N THR A 685 3.28 87.18 -64.18
CA THR A 685 3.02 87.71 -65.52
C THR A 685 1.59 88.24 -65.53
#